data_AF-A0A1C6DTR9-F1
#
_entry.id   AF-A0A1C6DTR9-F1
#
_cell.length_a   1.000
_cell.length_b   1.000
_cell.length_c   1.000
_cell.angle_alpha   90.00
_cell.angle_beta   90.00
_cell.angle_gamma   90.00
#
_symmetry.space_group_name_H-M   'P 1'
#
loop_
_entity.id
_entity.type
_entity.pdbx_description
1 polymer ?
#
loop_
_entity_poly.entity_id
_entity_poly.type
_entity_poly.pdbx_seq_one_letter_code
_entity_poly.pdbx_strand_id
1 'polypeptide(L)'
;MVNQERVNSIVIIVRNLIEARGISDNLTEEIIDELIKEAIGFVGINCIDEELEACRRDLKYRYMIKSIPGSKILNDYNQDEWYSDIKDDIQQKFWLRYKDYLIDEKHFSPNVVSKLGNETLDQDLMNYLLNPNIETDTPVLRRGLVIGDVQSGKTSTYIGLICKAADAGFKVFILLTGTIESLRKQTQERVEEGFIGIDMSDPNTGGKRVGVGLDNKDVFATALTSRNNDFTGNSDKIAVALKNFRAVVFVIKKQKDVLNKLTKWLINLNADTLTKKIDLPMLMIDDEADNASINTSKSKEDPTTINRLIRNLANLFTRSNYIGFTATPFANVFIDPETTEEMENQDLFPEDFIVSLPTPSNYIGPEQIFAENGEYHSQLIYITDAGIEESDGYSFYFKHKKEWEGELPESLTDAIYSFYIVNAIRDLRGDKKTHRSMLVNMSRFVRVQKYIRSEIENIHSTAYREIKFNLSHDFTESMKSPVLEKIYSLWKRHFSDTEFDWDDIVNALYEAVEPIMIKVVNSARGTDKLVYPENESIRVIAIGGLALSRGLTLEGLIISYFYRNTCTYDVLMQMGRWFGYRRGYEDLFRIWTHRASAEWYAEISKATEELKSDMRLMNENKMRPKDFGIRVKNDADDLQITAANKMRNSKDELLVNSYFGNIIETPYLIFDPAIQKKNFRKIQEFIETLVSDGIPLERQHNSYGKDRYMIKNVPKTKIADLILKLDISRYNGHFKPYQLTNFINNCDEPCLDMFDIALIEGTKSEKKIEIAGKEIVAVFRSGCSASVEENRLNIGRRGKLGGPGDGMTGIADVDGRTAEEIIDVARERFRAAYKKEKKKDFKENSTYPGITWFRYVKDRKPLLIIYLVDIEGQENQKQVFDKFKAEMDGIPSVGLAIGFPENERASVFEYTTYRANKAYNWFELNDILAESEEEE
;
A
#
# COMPACT_ATOMS: atom_id res chain seq x y z
N MET A 1 -36.89 -13.73 22.80
CA MET A 1 -36.93 -12.89 21.58
C MET A 1 -36.68 -11.45 21.99
N VAL A 2 -35.52 -10.90 21.59
CA VAL A 2 -35.04 -9.56 21.95
C VAL A 2 -36.00 -8.47 21.44
N ASN A 3 -36.43 -7.53 22.30
CA ASN A 3 -37.18 -6.36 21.86
C ASN A 3 -36.25 -5.22 21.46
N GLN A 4 -36.06 -5.04 20.15
CA GLN A 4 -35.12 -4.05 19.61
C GLN A 4 -35.48 -2.59 19.94
N GLU A 5 -36.76 -2.25 20.13
CA GLU A 5 -37.16 -0.89 20.51
C GLU A 5 -36.73 -0.55 21.93
N ARG A 6 -36.75 -1.53 22.84
CA ARG A 6 -36.25 -1.37 24.21
C ARG A 6 -34.73 -1.20 24.23
N VAL A 7 -34.01 -2.04 23.48
CA VAL A 7 -32.55 -1.94 23.32
C VAL A 7 -32.18 -0.55 22.79
N ASN A 8 -32.84 -0.08 21.73
CA ASN A 8 -32.58 1.23 21.16
C ASN A 8 -32.87 2.38 22.15
N SER A 9 -33.95 2.26 22.93
CA SER A 9 -34.32 3.28 23.93
C SER A 9 -33.26 3.41 25.04
N ILE A 10 -32.73 2.29 25.53
CA ILE A 10 -31.67 2.27 26.54
C ILE A 10 -30.38 2.87 25.97
N VAL A 11 -30.00 2.46 24.75
CA VAL A 11 -28.81 2.99 24.05
C VAL A 11 -28.88 4.51 23.87
N ILE A 12 -30.05 5.05 23.50
CA ILE A 12 -30.25 6.51 23.34
C ILE A 12 -30.05 7.24 24.67
N ILE A 13 -30.56 6.70 25.78
CA ILE A 13 -30.41 7.33 27.10
C ILE A 13 -28.97 7.28 27.56
N VAL A 14 -28.29 6.13 27.38
CA VAL A 14 -26.86 6.00 27.67
C VAL A 14 -26.06 7.01 26.84
N ARG A 15 -26.38 7.19 25.55
CA ARG A 15 -25.75 8.23 24.70
C ARG A 15 -25.92 9.62 25.31
N ASN A 16 -27.13 10.00 25.68
CA ASN A 16 -27.40 11.32 26.25
C ASN A 16 -26.66 11.52 27.57
N LEU A 17 -26.52 10.47 28.39
CA LEU A 17 -25.72 10.51 29.62
C LEU A 17 -24.21 10.69 29.34
N ILE A 18 -23.67 10.01 28.33
CA ILE A 18 -22.27 10.14 27.91
C ILE A 18 -21.99 11.58 27.45
N GLU A 19 -22.85 12.13 26.60
CA GLU A 19 -22.73 13.50 26.09
C GLU A 19 -22.86 14.54 27.21
N ALA A 20 -23.88 14.40 28.08
CA ALA A 20 -24.11 15.32 29.19
C ALA A 20 -22.94 15.33 30.20
N ARG A 21 -22.23 14.20 30.35
CA ARG A 21 -21.08 14.06 31.26
C ARG A 21 -19.74 14.38 30.61
N GLY A 22 -19.67 14.48 29.28
CA GLY A 22 -18.41 14.75 28.56
C GLY A 22 -17.36 13.65 28.73
N ILE A 23 -17.77 12.38 28.89
CA ILE A 23 -16.88 11.24 29.19
C ILE A 23 -16.57 10.36 27.96
N SER A 24 -16.86 10.84 26.74
CA SER A 24 -16.74 10.06 25.49
C SER A 24 -15.35 9.44 25.25
N ASP A 25 -14.30 10.08 25.77
CA ASP A 25 -12.90 9.71 25.51
C ASP A 25 -12.30 8.74 26.55
N ASN A 26 -13.00 8.50 27.67
CA ASN A 26 -12.54 7.68 28.80
C ASN A 26 -13.54 6.56 29.17
N LEU A 27 -14.25 5.99 28.19
CA LEU A 27 -15.20 4.91 28.41
C LEU A 27 -14.49 3.54 28.54
N THR A 28 -14.67 2.88 29.68
CA THR A 28 -14.31 1.46 29.89
C THR A 28 -15.55 0.57 29.87
N GLU A 29 -15.37 -0.75 29.79
CA GLU A 29 -16.50 -1.68 29.87
C GLU A 29 -17.29 -1.52 31.18
N GLU A 30 -16.59 -1.27 32.31
CA GLU A 30 -17.26 -1.07 33.59
C GLU A 30 -18.15 0.19 33.58
N ILE A 31 -17.67 1.28 32.99
CA ILE A 31 -18.43 2.55 32.90
C ILE A 31 -19.66 2.38 32.00
N ILE A 32 -19.53 1.68 30.88
CA ILE A 32 -20.67 1.38 30.00
C ILE A 32 -21.72 0.55 30.77
N ASP A 33 -21.29 -0.46 31.54
CA ASP A 33 -22.19 -1.28 32.34
C ASP A 33 -22.90 -0.49 33.45
N GLU A 34 -22.21 0.45 34.09
CA GLU A 34 -22.81 1.37 35.06
C GLU A 34 -23.86 2.28 34.41
N LEU A 35 -23.56 2.84 33.24
CA LEU A 35 -24.49 3.69 32.50
C LEU A 35 -25.72 2.94 32.01
N ILE A 36 -25.56 1.68 31.57
CA ILE A 36 -26.69 0.82 31.20
C ILE A 36 -27.60 0.60 32.41
N LYS A 37 -27.03 0.27 33.59
CA LYS A 37 -27.80 0.11 34.84
C LYS A 37 -28.53 1.39 35.23
N GLU A 38 -27.88 2.54 35.09
CA GLU A 38 -28.48 3.84 35.37
C GLU A 38 -29.63 4.15 34.40
N ALA A 39 -29.44 3.90 33.10
CA ALA A 39 -30.48 4.07 32.09
C ALA A 39 -31.69 3.15 32.35
N ILE A 40 -31.46 1.89 32.73
CA ILE A 40 -32.53 0.95 33.11
C ILE A 40 -33.31 1.49 34.32
N GLY A 41 -32.60 2.00 35.33
CA GLY A 41 -33.21 2.63 36.50
C GLY A 41 -34.09 3.84 36.16
N PHE A 42 -33.69 4.62 35.15
CA PHE A 42 -34.46 5.77 34.66
C PHE A 42 -35.75 5.40 33.93
N VAL A 43 -35.75 4.33 33.12
CA VAL A 43 -36.91 3.96 32.30
C VAL A 43 -37.83 2.95 33.00
N GLY A 44 -37.37 2.28 34.05
CA GLY A 44 -38.16 1.30 34.78
C GLY A 44 -38.52 0.05 33.96
N ILE A 45 -37.68 -0.30 32.98
CA ILE A 45 -37.88 -1.46 32.09
C ILE A 45 -37.15 -2.67 32.68
N ASN A 46 -37.86 -3.78 32.90
CA ASN A 46 -37.22 -5.08 33.14
C ASN A 46 -36.71 -5.65 31.82
N CYS A 47 -35.38 -5.63 31.63
CA CYS A 47 -34.71 -6.27 30.50
C CYS A 47 -34.28 -7.70 30.85
N ILE A 48 -34.39 -8.59 29.86
CA ILE A 48 -33.80 -9.94 29.95
C ILE A 48 -32.30 -9.90 29.63
N ASP A 49 -31.53 -10.90 30.05
CA ASP A 49 -30.07 -10.94 29.87
C ASP A 49 -29.66 -10.79 28.39
N GLU A 50 -30.43 -11.37 27.46
CA GLU A 50 -30.24 -11.24 26.01
C GLU A 50 -30.34 -9.77 25.51
N GLU A 51 -31.24 -8.98 26.10
CA GLU A 51 -31.41 -7.55 25.77
C GLU A 51 -30.27 -6.70 26.34
N LEU A 52 -29.78 -7.04 27.53
CA LEU A 52 -28.62 -6.40 28.15
C LEU A 52 -27.36 -6.64 27.33
N GLU A 53 -27.13 -7.88 26.90
CA GLU A 53 -26.01 -8.23 26.02
C GLU A 53 -26.12 -7.52 24.66
N ALA A 54 -27.33 -7.38 24.10
CA ALA A 54 -27.53 -6.59 22.89
C ALA A 54 -27.19 -5.09 23.08
N CYS A 55 -27.56 -4.50 24.23
CA CYS A 55 -27.20 -3.12 24.58
C CYS A 55 -25.68 -2.96 24.74
N ARG A 56 -25.03 -3.89 25.45
CA ARG A 56 -23.57 -3.91 25.63
C ARG A 56 -22.86 -3.97 24.29
N ARG A 57 -23.24 -4.92 23.42
CA ARG A 57 -22.65 -5.05 22.07
C ARG A 57 -22.80 -3.76 21.26
N ASP A 58 -23.98 -3.14 21.28
CA ASP A 58 -24.24 -1.88 20.58
C ASP A 58 -23.37 -0.72 21.12
N LEU A 59 -23.31 -0.55 22.44
CA LEU A 59 -22.56 0.54 23.08
C LEU A 59 -21.04 0.36 22.97
N LYS A 60 -20.53 -0.87 23.15
CA LYS A 60 -19.11 -1.19 22.93
C LYS A 60 -18.72 -0.87 21.48
N TYR A 61 -19.53 -1.30 20.52
CA TYR A 61 -19.30 -0.99 19.11
C TYR A 61 -19.33 0.53 18.83
N ARG A 62 -20.15 1.32 19.54
CA ARG A 62 -20.21 2.77 19.33
C ARG A 62 -19.09 3.55 20.01
N TYR A 63 -18.63 3.16 21.19
CA TYR A 63 -17.76 4.01 22.01
C TYR A 63 -16.36 3.46 22.25
N MET A 64 -16.14 2.15 22.09
CA MET A 64 -14.84 1.50 22.36
C MET A 64 -13.98 1.27 21.12
N ILE A 65 -14.34 1.86 19.98
CA ILE A 65 -13.53 1.80 18.76
C ILE A 65 -12.23 2.58 19.00
N LYS A 66 -11.11 1.86 18.98
CA LYS A 66 -9.77 2.46 18.96
C LYS A 66 -9.41 2.79 17.52
N SER A 67 -8.53 3.76 17.33
CA SER A 67 -8.08 4.18 16.01
C SER A 67 -6.58 4.39 16.08
N ILE A 68 -5.85 3.75 15.15
CA ILE A 68 -4.42 3.98 15.01
C ILE A 68 -4.25 5.39 14.44
N PRO A 69 -3.43 6.27 15.05
CA PRO A 69 -3.22 7.62 14.53
C PRO A 69 -2.77 7.58 13.07
N GLY A 70 -3.36 8.45 12.25
CA GLY A 70 -2.91 8.65 10.87
C GLY A 70 -1.47 9.17 10.82
N SER A 71 -0.84 9.05 9.65
CA SER A 71 0.48 9.63 9.40
C SER A 71 0.39 10.70 8.32
N LYS A 72 1.25 11.72 8.40
CA LYS A 72 1.25 12.85 7.47
C LYS A 72 2.66 13.23 7.05
N ILE A 73 2.83 13.58 5.78
CA ILE A 73 4.07 14.08 5.21
C ILE A 73 3.75 15.43 4.60
N LEU A 74 4.53 16.46 4.93
CA LEU A 74 4.31 17.83 4.48
C LEU A 74 5.54 18.36 3.73
N ASN A 75 5.33 19.16 2.69
CA ASN A 75 6.42 19.87 2.03
C ASN A 75 7.02 20.96 2.93
N ASP A 76 6.17 21.59 3.74
CA ASP A 76 6.56 22.54 4.76
C ASP A 76 5.83 22.22 6.07
N TYR A 77 6.59 21.74 7.06
CA TYR A 77 6.07 21.43 8.41
C TYR A 77 5.88 22.68 9.28
N ASN A 78 6.34 23.84 8.82
CA ASN A 78 6.16 25.12 9.52
C ASN A 78 5.10 26.01 8.84
N GLN A 79 4.33 25.47 7.88
CA GLN A 79 3.27 26.21 7.21
C GLN A 79 2.21 26.70 8.20
N ASP A 80 1.62 27.86 7.92
CA ASP A 80 0.57 28.45 8.76
C ASP A 80 -0.68 27.55 8.84
N GLU A 81 -1.25 27.42 10.04
CA GLU A 81 -2.48 26.65 10.30
C GLU A 81 -3.73 27.52 10.11
N TRP A 82 -3.86 28.11 8.92
CA TRP A 82 -4.84 29.17 8.64
C TRP A 82 -6.28 28.81 9.00
N TYR A 83 -6.68 27.54 8.86
CA TYR A 83 -8.03 27.11 9.15
C TYR A 83 -8.26 27.06 10.66
N SER A 84 -7.27 26.59 11.41
CA SER A 84 -7.32 26.52 12.87
C SER A 84 -7.44 27.90 13.51
N ASP A 85 -6.83 28.92 12.90
CA ASP A 85 -6.90 30.30 13.36
C ASP A 85 -8.28 30.95 13.19
N ILE A 86 -9.04 30.57 12.15
CA ILE A 86 -10.32 31.20 11.83
C ILE A 86 -11.54 30.33 12.14
N LYS A 87 -11.36 29.07 12.52
CA LYS A 87 -12.45 28.08 12.65
C LYS A 87 -13.57 28.52 13.58
N ASP A 88 -13.23 29.26 14.64
CA ASP A 88 -14.19 29.71 15.65
C ASP A 88 -15.10 30.83 15.13
N ASP A 89 -14.67 31.54 14.08
CA ASP A 89 -15.45 32.57 13.37
C ASP A 89 -16.28 32.00 12.20
N ILE A 90 -16.04 30.75 11.81
CA ILE A 90 -16.74 30.10 10.70
C ILE A 90 -18.11 29.58 11.14
N GLN A 91 -19.16 30.03 10.46
CA GLN A 91 -20.49 29.45 10.62
C GLN A 91 -20.60 28.10 9.90
N GLN A 92 -20.59 27.00 10.65
CA GLN A 92 -20.59 25.62 10.14
C GLN A 92 -21.98 25.15 9.65
N LYS A 93 -22.42 25.62 8.48
CA LYS A 93 -23.74 25.31 7.90
C LYS A 93 -23.78 23.93 7.24
N PHE A 94 -22.67 23.49 6.65
CA PHE A 94 -22.60 22.21 5.97
C PHE A 94 -22.13 21.10 6.92
N TRP A 95 -21.04 21.33 7.65
CA TRP A 95 -20.44 20.27 8.46
C TRP A 95 -21.37 19.74 9.57
N LEU A 96 -22.07 20.61 10.30
CA LEU A 96 -22.93 20.15 11.40
C LEU A 96 -24.06 19.24 10.89
N ARG A 97 -24.69 19.60 9.75
CA ARG A 97 -25.73 18.76 9.13
C ARG A 97 -25.18 17.42 8.69
N TYR A 98 -23.98 17.41 8.12
CA TYR A 98 -23.33 16.19 7.69
C TYR A 98 -22.87 15.31 8.86
N LYS A 99 -22.38 15.91 9.95
CA LYS A 99 -22.08 15.23 11.21
C LYS A 99 -23.32 14.53 11.77
N ASP A 100 -24.43 15.23 11.86
CA ASP A 100 -25.71 14.68 12.33
C ASP A 100 -26.17 13.54 11.42
N TYR A 101 -26.08 13.72 10.09
CA TYR A 101 -26.39 12.66 9.11
C TYR A 101 -25.53 11.40 9.29
N LEU A 102 -24.23 11.54 9.52
CA LEU A 102 -23.34 10.38 9.74
C LEU A 102 -23.72 9.62 11.01
N ILE A 103 -24.07 10.32 12.09
CA ILE A 103 -24.38 9.73 13.39
C ILE A 103 -25.78 9.12 13.40
N ASP A 104 -26.79 9.87 12.97
CA ASP A 104 -28.19 9.50 13.14
C ASP A 104 -28.68 8.57 12.02
N GLU A 105 -28.33 8.85 10.76
CA GLU A 105 -28.81 8.08 9.60
C GLU A 105 -27.83 6.99 9.16
N LYS A 106 -26.52 7.27 9.15
CA LYS A 106 -25.51 6.26 8.80
C LYS A 106 -25.00 5.44 9.99
N HIS A 107 -25.42 5.79 11.21
CA HIS A 107 -25.07 5.09 12.45
C HIS A 107 -23.57 4.98 12.73
N PHE A 108 -22.79 5.97 12.29
CA PHE A 108 -21.37 6.04 12.61
C PHE A 108 -21.19 6.32 14.11
N SER A 109 -20.10 5.78 14.68
CA SER A 109 -19.71 6.08 16.06
C SER A 109 -19.50 7.60 16.24
N PRO A 110 -20.10 8.24 17.26
CA PRO A 110 -19.85 9.65 17.56
C PRO A 110 -18.37 9.97 17.77
N ASN A 111 -17.60 9.06 18.37
CA ASN A 111 -16.17 9.21 18.55
C ASN A 111 -15.43 9.19 17.21
N VAL A 112 -15.78 8.27 16.31
CA VAL A 112 -15.20 8.22 14.95
C VAL A 112 -15.53 9.48 14.15
N VAL A 113 -16.77 9.97 14.21
CA VAL A 113 -17.18 11.21 13.53
C VAL A 113 -16.49 12.44 14.13
N SER A 114 -16.31 12.48 15.45
CA SER A 114 -15.62 13.58 16.12
C SER A 114 -14.13 13.60 15.79
N LYS A 115 -13.46 12.44 15.75
CA LYS A 115 -12.07 12.33 15.26
C LYS A 115 -11.93 12.74 13.80
N LEU A 116 -12.85 12.29 12.95
CA LEU A 116 -12.91 12.71 11.56
C LEU A 116 -13.00 14.24 11.46
N GLY A 117 -13.92 14.86 12.21
CA GLY A 117 -14.10 16.31 12.21
C GLY A 117 -12.90 17.07 12.75
N ASN A 118 -12.46 16.74 13.95
CA ASN A 118 -11.51 17.56 14.69
C ASN A 118 -10.06 17.26 14.32
N GLU A 119 -9.68 15.98 14.26
CA GLU A 119 -8.28 15.59 14.00
C GLU A 119 -8.03 15.56 12.49
N THR A 120 -8.80 14.75 11.74
CA THR A 120 -8.52 14.50 10.32
C THR A 120 -8.86 15.71 9.43
N LEU A 121 -9.98 16.39 9.67
CA LEU A 121 -10.41 17.51 8.84
C LEU A 121 -9.85 18.84 9.33
N ASP A 122 -10.13 19.22 10.59
CA ASP A 122 -9.80 20.57 11.08
C ASP A 122 -8.29 20.78 11.28
N GLN A 123 -7.60 19.86 11.97
CA GLN A 123 -6.17 19.99 12.27
C GLN A 123 -5.27 19.65 11.07
N ASP A 124 -5.69 18.71 10.22
CA ASP A 124 -4.87 18.23 9.10
C ASP A 124 -5.38 18.74 7.76
N LEU A 125 -6.37 18.09 7.14
CA LEU A 125 -6.66 18.27 5.71
C LEU A 125 -7.04 19.71 5.35
N MET A 126 -7.79 20.43 6.19
CA MET A 126 -8.18 21.82 5.94
C MET A 126 -6.97 22.78 5.98
N ASN A 127 -6.07 22.59 6.94
CA ASN A 127 -4.83 23.38 7.04
C ASN A 127 -3.89 23.13 5.86
N TYR A 128 -4.01 21.98 5.17
CA TYR A 128 -3.15 21.63 4.03
C TYR A 128 -3.66 22.18 2.69
N LEU A 129 -4.88 22.71 2.67
CA LEU A 129 -5.42 23.45 1.52
C LEU A 129 -4.92 24.88 1.50
N LEU A 130 -4.95 25.49 0.33
CA LEU A 130 -4.81 26.95 0.21
C LEU A 130 -5.96 27.63 0.93
N ASN A 131 -5.64 28.66 1.73
CA ASN A 131 -6.64 29.57 2.28
C ASN A 131 -7.48 30.13 1.11
N PRO A 132 -8.81 29.96 1.12
CA PRO A 132 -9.65 30.39 0.00
C PRO A 132 -9.65 31.91 -0.19
N ASN A 133 -9.22 32.70 0.80
CA ASN A 133 -9.17 34.16 0.75
C ASN A 133 -7.74 34.72 0.55
N ILE A 134 -6.76 33.87 0.24
CA ILE A 134 -5.39 34.32 -0.02
C ILE A 134 -5.34 35.24 -1.25
N GLU A 135 -4.64 36.37 -1.13
CA GLU A 135 -4.33 37.26 -2.25
C GLU A 135 -2.99 36.83 -2.85
N THR A 136 -2.99 36.45 -4.13
CA THR A 136 -1.79 35.96 -4.84
C THR A 136 -1.68 36.63 -6.20
N ASP A 137 -0.51 37.16 -6.52
CA ASP A 137 -0.22 37.77 -7.82
C ASP A 137 -0.14 36.73 -8.97
N THR A 138 0.12 35.47 -8.63
CA THR A 138 0.23 34.35 -9.57
C THR A 138 -0.70 33.20 -9.19
N PRO A 139 -1.27 32.45 -10.14
CA PRO A 139 -2.05 31.26 -9.85
C PRO A 139 -1.27 30.24 -9.01
N VAL A 140 -1.91 29.67 -7.98
CA VAL A 140 -1.32 28.67 -7.09
C VAL A 140 -2.13 27.37 -7.13
N LEU A 141 -1.43 26.25 -7.19
CA LEU A 141 -1.98 24.90 -7.17
C LEU A 141 -1.37 24.09 -6.02
N ARG A 142 -2.16 23.80 -4.97
CA ARG A 142 -1.81 22.81 -3.94
C ARG A 142 -2.18 21.40 -4.43
N ARG A 143 -1.27 20.43 -4.30
CA ARG A 143 -1.44 19.02 -4.67
C ARG A 143 -1.17 18.12 -3.47
N GLY A 144 -2.16 17.31 -3.10
CA GLY A 144 -2.02 16.32 -2.04
C GLY A 144 -2.55 14.94 -2.39
N LEU A 145 -2.16 13.95 -1.59
CA LEU A 145 -2.65 12.58 -1.68
C LEU A 145 -3.17 12.13 -0.32
N VAL A 146 -4.37 11.57 -0.31
CA VAL A 146 -4.99 10.95 0.86
C VAL A 146 -5.11 9.45 0.60
N ILE A 147 -4.45 8.68 1.47
CA ILE A 147 -4.37 7.23 1.40
C ILE A 147 -5.29 6.67 2.47
N GLY A 148 -6.15 5.71 2.12
CA GLY A 148 -6.96 5.02 3.11
C GLY A 148 -7.42 3.66 2.62
N ASP A 149 -7.65 2.72 3.54
CA ASP A 149 -7.99 1.34 3.17
C ASP A 149 -9.30 1.22 2.37
N VAL A 150 -9.47 0.11 1.65
CA VAL A 150 -10.65 -0.14 0.81
C VAL A 150 -11.91 -0.18 1.68
N GLN A 151 -12.90 0.68 1.41
CA GLN A 151 -14.11 0.83 2.25
C GLN A 151 -13.86 1.33 3.68
N SER A 152 -12.71 1.96 3.97
CA SER A 152 -12.41 2.47 5.32
C SER A 152 -13.16 3.74 5.74
N GLY A 153 -13.78 4.45 4.79
CA GLY A 153 -14.45 5.73 5.05
C GLY A 153 -13.97 6.91 4.21
N LYS A 154 -13.10 6.70 3.21
CA LYS A 154 -12.61 7.75 2.27
C LYS A 154 -13.71 8.67 1.73
N THR A 155 -14.85 8.10 1.32
CA THR A 155 -16.00 8.88 0.85
C THR A 155 -16.55 9.79 1.93
N SER A 156 -16.67 9.29 3.16
CA SER A 156 -17.14 10.10 4.26
C SER A 156 -16.18 11.25 4.57
N THR A 157 -14.87 11.00 4.44
CA THR A 157 -13.81 11.99 4.61
C THR A 157 -13.86 13.09 3.56
N TYR A 158 -13.89 12.79 2.26
CA TYR A 158 -13.91 13.85 1.24
C TYR A 158 -15.22 14.64 1.23
N ILE A 159 -16.37 14.05 1.58
CA ILE A 159 -17.62 14.79 1.73
C ILE A 159 -17.52 15.74 2.94
N GLY A 160 -16.95 15.26 4.05
CA GLY A 160 -16.68 16.10 5.21
C GLY A 160 -15.74 17.27 4.88
N LEU A 161 -14.70 17.01 4.10
CA LEU A 161 -13.78 18.04 3.61
C LEU A 161 -14.49 19.06 2.73
N ILE A 162 -15.34 18.63 1.80
CA ILE A 162 -16.17 19.53 0.97
C ILE A 162 -17.07 20.40 1.86
N CYS A 163 -17.70 19.83 2.89
CA CYS A 163 -18.55 20.58 3.82
C CYS A 163 -17.75 21.68 4.54
N LYS A 164 -16.61 21.32 5.15
CA LYS A 164 -15.74 22.26 5.88
C LYS A 164 -15.14 23.32 4.97
N ALA A 165 -14.72 22.95 3.77
CA ALA A 165 -14.22 23.88 2.75
C ALA A 165 -15.31 24.86 2.30
N ALA A 166 -16.54 24.39 2.08
CA ALA A 166 -17.66 25.26 1.73
C ALA A 166 -18.00 26.25 2.86
N ASP A 167 -17.98 25.78 4.11
CA ASP A 167 -18.14 26.63 5.29
C ASP A 167 -17.03 27.70 5.38
N ALA A 168 -15.79 27.36 4.98
CA ALA A 168 -14.63 28.27 4.94
C ALA A 168 -14.58 29.24 3.74
N GLY A 169 -15.52 29.13 2.78
CA GLY A 169 -15.62 30.05 1.64
C GLY A 169 -15.13 29.50 0.30
N PHE A 170 -14.81 28.21 0.19
CA PHE A 170 -14.63 27.57 -1.12
C PHE A 170 -15.94 27.57 -1.91
N LYS A 171 -15.86 27.83 -3.22
CA LYS A 171 -17.05 28.01 -4.06
C LYS A 171 -17.26 26.91 -5.09
N VAL A 172 -16.18 26.33 -5.61
CA VAL A 172 -16.24 25.38 -6.73
C VAL A 172 -15.67 24.04 -6.29
N PHE A 173 -16.48 22.99 -6.39
CA PHE A 173 -16.11 21.62 -6.04
C PHE A 173 -16.21 20.73 -7.28
N ILE A 174 -15.08 20.15 -7.68
CA ILE A 174 -15.02 19.22 -8.82
C ILE A 174 -14.62 17.86 -8.27
N LEU A 175 -15.54 16.91 -8.31
CA LEU A 175 -15.30 15.55 -7.87
C LEU A 175 -15.18 14.63 -9.10
N LEU A 176 -13.95 14.18 -9.33
CA LEU A 176 -13.62 13.22 -10.38
C LEU A 176 -13.84 11.81 -9.83
N THR A 177 -14.62 11.00 -10.55
CA THR A 177 -14.83 9.58 -10.24
C THR A 177 -14.05 8.71 -11.21
N GLY A 178 -14.15 7.37 -11.10
CA GLY A 178 -13.62 6.46 -12.13
C GLY A 178 -14.24 6.65 -13.53
N THR A 179 -13.87 5.79 -14.47
CA THR A 179 -14.32 5.87 -15.88
C THR A 179 -15.75 5.35 -16.11
N ILE A 180 -16.34 4.69 -15.11
CA ILE A 180 -17.61 3.97 -15.22
C ILE A 180 -18.77 4.82 -14.68
N GLU A 181 -19.85 4.92 -15.45
CA GLU A 181 -21.04 5.72 -15.12
C GLU A 181 -21.77 5.25 -13.84
N SER A 182 -21.75 3.95 -13.54
CA SER A 182 -22.38 3.44 -12.31
C SER A 182 -21.69 3.96 -11.05
N LEU A 183 -20.36 4.03 -11.07
CA LEU A 183 -19.57 4.58 -9.96
C LEU A 183 -19.84 6.07 -9.82
N ARG A 184 -19.85 6.81 -10.95
CA ARG A 184 -20.21 8.23 -10.95
C ARG A 184 -21.59 8.48 -10.33
N LYS A 185 -22.60 7.69 -10.72
CA LYS A 185 -23.96 7.78 -10.17
C LYS A 185 -23.99 7.54 -8.65
N GLN A 186 -23.27 6.53 -8.17
CA GLN A 186 -23.20 6.23 -6.74
C GLN A 186 -22.54 7.36 -5.95
N THR A 187 -21.44 7.91 -6.47
CA THR A 187 -20.78 9.05 -5.82
C THR A 187 -21.66 10.30 -5.84
N GLN A 188 -22.39 10.54 -6.94
CA GLN A 188 -23.37 11.62 -7.02
C GLN A 188 -24.45 11.49 -5.94
N GLU A 189 -25.02 10.29 -5.76
CA GLU A 189 -26.02 10.02 -4.72
C GLU A 189 -25.47 10.31 -3.32
N ARG A 190 -24.24 9.87 -3.02
CA ARG A 190 -23.60 10.15 -1.72
C ARG A 190 -23.34 11.64 -1.48
N VAL A 191 -22.93 12.38 -2.51
CA VAL A 191 -22.72 13.83 -2.42
C VAL A 191 -24.04 14.59 -2.28
N GLU A 192 -25.10 14.12 -2.95
CA GLU A 192 -26.45 14.66 -2.78
C GLU A 192 -26.97 14.45 -1.36
N GLU A 193 -26.80 13.24 -0.80
CA GLU A 193 -27.20 12.94 0.56
C GLU A 193 -26.36 13.65 1.61
N GLY A 194 -25.03 13.75 1.42
CA GLY A 194 -24.12 14.23 2.44
C GLY A 194 -23.85 15.74 2.43
N PHE A 195 -23.98 16.40 1.27
CA PHE A 195 -23.61 17.82 1.12
C PHE A 195 -24.71 18.70 0.53
N ILE A 196 -25.35 18.26 -0.57
CA ILE A 196 -26.30 19.11 -1.30
C ILE A 196 -27.68 19.13 -0.63
N GLY A 197 -28.19 17.96 -0.25
CA GLY A 197 -29.52 17.77 0.34
C GLY A 197 -30.68 17.68 -0.67
N ILE A 198 -30.40 17.65 -1.99
CA ILE A 198 -31.42 17.55 -3.05
C ILE A 198 -30.97 16.57 -4.14
N ASP A 199 -31.87 15.66 -4.52
CA ASP A 199 -31.80 14.86 -5.75
C ASP A 199 -32.52 15.59 -6.89
N MET A 200 -31.76 15.95 -7.95
CA MET A 200 -32.24 16.65 -9.14
C MET A 200 -32.59 15.71 -10.31
N SER A 201 -32.76 14.40 -10.04
CA SER A 201 -32.98 13.38 -11.08
C SER A 201 -34.34 13.47 -11.76
N ASP A 202 -35.36 14.00 -11.09
CA ASP A 202 -36.68 14.25 -11.66
C ASP A 202 -36.82 15.74 -12.05
N PRO A 203 -36.82 16.06 -13.35
CA PRO A 203 -36.91 17.45 -13.82
C PRO A 203 -38.28 18.08 -13.58
N ASN A 204 -39.33 17.29 -13.29
CA ASN A 204 -40.71 17.77 -13.19
C ASN A 204 -41.09 18.24 -11.78
N THR A 205 -40.31 17.91 -10.76
CA THR A 205 -40.64 18.16 -9.35
C THR A 205 -39.85 19.30 -8.71
N GLY A 206 -38.87 19.88 -9.42
CA GLY A 206 -37.96 20.87 -8.84
C GLY A 206 -36.92 20.27 -7.89
N GLY A 207 -36.78 18.94 -7.87
CA GLY A 207 -35.86 18.19 -7.01
C GLY A 207 -36.53 17.64 -5.74
N LYS A 208 -36.06 16.47 -5.28
CA LYS A 208 -36.51 15.81 -4.05
C LYS A 208 -35.48 16.01 -2.94
N ARG A 209 -35.91 16.39 -1.72
CA ARG A 209 -35.01 16.45 -0.55
C ARG A 209 -34.51 15.06 -0.17
N VAL A 210 -33.21 14.94 0.10
CA VAL A 210 -32.53 13.68 0.48
C VAL A 210 -31.44 13.96 1.53
N GLY A 211 -31.06 12.95 2.31
CA GLY A 211 -29.99 13.02 3.31
C GLY A 211 -30.05 14.28 4.19
N VAL A 212 -28.98 15.09 4.21
CA VAL A 212 -28.87 16.34 4.98
C VAL A 212 -30.00 17.34 4.69
N GLY A 213 -30.68 17.23 3.55
CA GLY A 213 -31.82 18.08 3.17
C GLY A 213 -33.15 17.72 3.82
N LEU A 214 -33.25 16.56 4.49
CA LEU A 214 -34.49 16.11 5.16
C LEU A 214 -34.84 16.92 6.42
N ASP A 215 -33.88 17.70 6.92
CA ASP A 215 -34.10 18.67 8.00
C ASP A 215 -35.02 19.86 7.62
N ASN A 216 -35.46 19.92 6.36
CA ASN A 216 -36.28 20.98 5.77
C ASN A 216 -35.69 22.40 5.88
N LYS A 217 -34.38 22.53 6.14
CA LYS A 217 -33.68 23.83 6.16
C LYS A 217 -33.30 24.26 4.74
N ASP A 218 -32.83 25.50 4.62
CA ASP A 218 -32.35 26.05 3.35
C ASP A 218 -31.23 25.19 2.74
N VAL A 219 -31.25 25.09 1.42
CA VAL A 219 -30.23 24.38 0.64
C VAL A 219 -29.24 25.41 0.10
N PHE A 220 -27.96 25.17 0.39
CA PHE A 220 -26.89 26.14 0.14
C PHE A 220 -25.95 25.75 -1.00
N ALA A 221 -25.97 24.48 -1.44
CA ALA A 221 -25.15 23.98 -2.53
C ALA A 221 -26.02 23.68 -3.77
N THR A 222 -25.43 23.80 -4.95
CA THR A 222 -26.07 23.49 -6.24
C THR A 222 -25.22 22.52 -7.03
N ALA A 223 -25.81 21.42 -7.50
CA ALA A 223 -25.15 20.53 -8.46
C ALA A 223 -25.50 20.90 -9.89
N LEU A 224 -24.50 20.85 -10.78
CA LEU A 224 -24.67 20.99 -12.23
C LEU A 224 -24.59 19.63 -12.95
N THR A 225 -24.57 18.54 -12.17
CA THR A 225 -24.69 17.14 -12.58
C THR A 225 -25.82 16.47 -11.79
N SER A 226 -26.32 15.32 -12.24
CA SER A 226 -27.42 14.59 -11.58
C SER A 226 -27.17 13.08 -11.60
N ARG A 227 -27.99 12.28 -10.89
CA ARG A 227 -27.86 10.81 -10.94
C ARG A 227 -28.10 10.23 -12.34
N ASN A 228 -28.87 10.93 -13.18
CA ASN A 228 -29.23 10.49 -14.53
C ASN A 228 -28.29 11.01 -15.63
N ASN A 229 -27.74 12.21 -15.46
CA ASN A 229 -26.93 12.87 -16.47
C ASN A 229 -25.60 13.38 -15.88
N ASP A 230 -24.53 13.01 -16.57
CA ASP A 230 -23.21 13.63 -16.44
C ASP A 230 -23.20 15.03 -17.09
N PHE A 231 -22.08 15.74 -17.05
CA PHE A 231 -21.97 17.08 -17.61
C PHE A 231 -22.07 17.07 -19.15
N THR A 232 -23.14 17.67 -19.69
CA THR A 232 -23.43 17.66 -21.14
C THR A 232 -23.04 18.95 -21.87
N GLY A 233 -22.72 20.03 -21.16
CA GLY A 233 -22.37 21.34 -21.73
C GLY A 233 -23.57 22.18 -22.21
N ASN A 234 -24.76 21.57 -22.34
CA ASN A 234 -26.01 22.20 -22.77
C ASN A 234 -26.92 22.52 -21.56
N SER A 235 -26.33 22.96 -20.45
CA SER A 235 -27.07 23.49 -19.30
C SER A 235 -27.57 24.92 -19.56
N ASP A 236 -28.06 25.18 -20.78
CA ASP A 236 -28.49 26.49 -21.29
C ASP A 236 -29.65 27.12 -20.50
N LYS A 237 -30.24 26.39 -19.55
CA LYS A 237 -31.23 26.92 -18.60
C LYS A 237 -30.62 27.58 -17.35
N ILE A 238 -29.30 27.56 -17.18
CA ILE A 238 -28.60 28.23 -16.07
C ILE A 238 -27.48 29.09 -16.64
N ALA A 239 -27.84 30.21 -17.28
CA ALA A 239 -26.91 31.30 -17.56
C ALA A 239 -26.59 32.06 -16.26
N VAL A 240 -25.97 31.39 -15.29
CA VAL A 240 -25.62 31.97 -13.99
C VAL A 240 -24.12 31.81 -13.78
N ALA A 241 -23.42 32.94 -13.68
CA ALA A 241 -21.99 32.94 -13.36
C ALA A 241 -21.75 32.27 -12.00
N LEU A 242 -20.71 31.44 -11.90
CA LEU A 242 -20.36 30.69 -10.68
C LEU A 242 -20.30 31.57 -9.42
N LYS A 243 -19.92 32.85 -9.58
CA LYS A 243 -19.87 33.85 -8.51
C LYS A 243 -21.19 34.06 -7.74
N ASN A 244 -22.33 33.78 -8.37
CA ASN A 244 -23.66 33.98 -7.80
C ASN A 244 -24.10 32.83 -6.88
N PHE A 245 -23.40 31.70 -6.91
CA PHE A 245 -23.68 30.56 -6.04
C PHE A 245 -22.85 30.63 -4.76
N ARG A 246 -23.38 30.03 -3.68
CA ARG A 246 -22.63 29.83 -2.43
C ARG A 246 -21.64 28.67 -2.57
N ALA A 247 -22.10 27.53 -3.10
CA ALA A 247 -21.27 26.37 -3.43
C ALA A 247 -21.81 25.67 -4.69
N VAL A 248 -20.92 25.31 -5.62
CA VAL A 248 -21.26 24.60 -6.87
C VAL A 248 -20.49 23.29 -6.94
N VAL A 249 -21.19 22.20 -7.27
CA VAL A 249 -20.61 20.86 -7.34
C VAL A 249 -20.75 20.25 -8.72
N PHE A 250 -19.67 19.63 -9.18
CA PHE A 250 -19.62 18.80 -10.38
C PHE A 250 -19.16 17.40 -9.99
N VAL A 251 -19.99 16.37 -10.20
CA VAL A 251 -19.57 14.97 -10.05
C VAL A 251 -19.47 14.34 -11.43
N ILE A 252 -18.24 14.21 -11.92
CA ILE A 252 -17.93 13.86 -13.32
C ILE A 252 -17.03 12.64 -13.41
N LYS A 253 -17.22 11.84 -14.46
CA LYS A 253 -16.32 10.73 -14.74
C LYS A 253 -15.03 11.19 -15.42
N LYS A 254 -13.95 10.42 -15.25
CA LYS A 254 -12.67 10.58 -15.99
C LYS A 254 -12.82 10.20 -17.45
N GLN A 255 -13.49 11.04 -18.25
CA GLN A 255 -13.71 10.80 -19.67
C GLN A 255 -13.44 12.07 -20.49
N LYS A 256 -12.75 11.88 -21.61
CA LYS A 256 -12.23 12.96 -22.47
C LYS A 256 -13.27 14.01 -22.85
N ASP A 257 -14.44 13.60 -23.34
CA ASP A 257 -15.45 14.53 -23.84
C ASP A 257 -16.12 15.30 -22.71
N VAL A 258 -16.38 14.67 -21.57
CA VAL A 258 -16.97 15.31 -20.38
C VAL A 258 -16.03 16.37 -19.83
N LEU A 259 -14.75 16.03 -19.63
CA LEU A 259 -13.73 16.98 -19.18
C LEU A 259 -13.59 18.15 -20.17
N ASN A 260 -13.54 17.88 -21.47
CA ASN A 260 -13.48 18.94 -22.49
C ASN A 260 -14.71 19.86 -22.47
N LYS A 261 -15.91 19.31 -22.29
CA LYS A 261 -17.15 20.10 -22.19
C LYS A 261 -17.12 21.01 -20.96
N LEU A 262 -16.72 20.47 -19.81
CA LEU A 262 -16.62 21.26 -18.57
C LEU A 262 -15.58 22.38 -18.71
N THR A 263 -14.38 22.06 -19.17
CA THR A 263 -13.31 23.04 -19.42
C THR A 263 -13.77 24.16 -20.35
N LYS A 264 -14.41 23.83 -21.47
CA LYS A 264 -14.94 24.84 -22.42
C LYS A 264 -16.01 25.71 -21.79
N TRP A 265 -16.93 25.12 -21.03
CA TRP A 265 -18.00 25.85 -20.35
C TRP A 265 -17.45 26.81 -19.29
N LEU A 266 -16.48 26.36 -18.50
CA LEU A 266 -15.79 27.18 -17.50
C LEU A 266 -15.08 28.38 -18.14
N ILE A 267 -14.32 28.15 -19.22
CA ILE A 267 -13.65 29.21 -19.96
C ILE A 267 -14.65 30.22 -20.53
N ASN A 268 -15.71 29.75 -21.20
CA ASN A 268 -16.60 30.63 -21.93
C ASN A 268 -17.48 31.52 -21.04
N LEU A 269 -17.84 31.06 -19.83
CA LEU A 269 -18.81 31.75 -18.97
C LEU A 269 -18.23 32.35 -17.69
N ASN A 270 -17.05 31.90 -17.24
CA ASN A 270 -16.53 32.25 -15.93
C ASN A 270 -15.09 32.75 -15.94
N ALA A 271 -14.31 32.46 -16.98
CA ALA A 271 -12.94 32.94 -17.07
C ALA A 271 -12.90 34.42 -17.47
N ASP A 272 -11.96 35.15 -16.89
CA ASP A 272 -11.67 36.52 -17.28
C ASP A 272 -11.12 36.57 -18.71
N THR A 273 -11.54 37.57 -19.49
CA THR A 273 -11.23 37.65 -20.92
C THR A 273 -9.75 37.90 -21.22
N LEU A 274 -9.02 38.51 -20.29
CA LEU A 274 -7.60 38.86 -20.46
C LEU A 274 -6.69 37.75 -19.95
N THR A 275 -6.94 37.29 -18.71
CA THR A 275 -6.11 36.29 -18.05
C THR A 275 -6.48 34.86 -18.47
N LYS A 276 -7.70 34.64 -18.97
CA LYS A 276 -8.32 33.33 -19.21
C LYS A 276 -8.35 32.44 -17.96
N LYS A 277 -8.30 33.05 -16.77
CA LYS A 277 -8.37 32.37 -15.47
C LYS A 277 -9.69 32.68 -14.77
N ILE A 278 -10.07 31.81 -13.83
CA ILE A 278 -11.23 31.96 -12.97
C ILE A 278 -10.74 32.33 -11.58
N ASP A 279 -11.10 33.52 -11.11
CA ASP A 279 -10.73 33.98 -9.78
C ASP A 279 -11.74 33.54 -8.71
N LEU A 280 -11.81 32.22 -8.48
CA LEU A 280 -12.63 31.60 -7.44
C LEU A 280 -11.85 30.45 -6.79
N PRO A 281 -11.96 30.24 -5.47
CA PRO A 281 -11.33 29.12 -4.79
C PRO A 281 -11.99 27.79 -5.19
N MET A 282 -11.17 26.89 -5.71
CA MET A 282 -11.60 25.59 -6.24
C MET A 282 -10.94 24.44 -5.47
N LEU A 283 -11.76 23.43 -5.16
CA LEU A 283 -11.33 22.15 -4.59
C LEU A 283 -11.69 21.01 -5.56
N MET A 284 -10.65 20.34 -6.07
CA MET A 284 -10.76 19.16 -6.91
C MET A 284 -10.43 17.92 -6.11
N ILE A 285 -11.39 17.00 -6.01
CA ILE A 285 -11.22 15.70 -5.38
C ILE A 285 -11.14 14.65 -6.48
N ASP A 286 -10.06 13.89 -6.52
CA ASP A 286 -9.89 12.78 -7.44
C ASP A 286 -10.05 11.43 -6.74
N ASP A 287 -11.23 10.81 -6.87
CA ASP A 287 -11.52 9.48 -6.33
C ASP A 287 -10.95 8.39 -7.25
N GLU A 288 -10.35 7.36 -6.65
CA GLU A 288 -9.53 6.36 -7.35
C GLU A 288 -8.40 7.02 -8.17
N ALA A 289 -7.62 7.91 -7.53
CA ALA A 289 -6.55 8.68 -8.19
C ALA A 289 -5.45 7.79 -8.84
N ASP A 290 -5.39 6.51 -8.50
CA ASP A 290 -4.53 5.48 -9.08
C ASP A 290 -5.01 4.99 -10.47
N ASN A 291 -6.21 5.41 -10.88
CA ASN A 291 -6.88 5.01 -12.10
C ASN A 291 -7.16 6.21 -13.02
N ALA A 292 -6.78 6.07 -14.30
CA ALA A 292 -6.96 7.01 -15.42
C ALA A 292 -6.35 8.41 -15.30
N SER A 293 -6.14 8.94 -14.09
CA SER A 293 -5.53 10.26 -13.84
C SER A 293 -4.01 10.28 -13.97
N ILE A 294 -3.38 9.10 -13.89
CA ILE A 294 -1.93 8.95 -13.97
C ILE A 294 -1.52 8.80 -15.44
N ASN A 295 -0.42 9.45 -15.80
CA ASN A 295 0.13 9.40 -17.15
C ASN A 295 0.72 8.00 -17.44
N THR A 296 -0.06 7.14 -18.10
CA THR A 296 0.35 5.78 -18.47
C THR A 296 0.21 5.61 -19.98
N SER A 297 1.32 5.72 -20.72
CA SER A 297 1.26 5.71 -22.19
C SER A 297 0.79 4.35 -22.72
N LYS A 298 -0.26 4.35 -23.55
CA LYS A 298 -0.90 3.21 -24.26
C LYS A 298 -1.95 2.42 -23.46
N SER A 299 -3.17 2.95 -23.44
CA SER A 299 -4.42 2.19 -23.21
C SER A 299 -5.47 2.64 -24.25
N LYS A 300 -6.53 1.85 -24.46
CA LYS A 300 -7.61 2.14 -25.43
C LYS A 300 -8.39 3.43 -25.12
N GLU A 301 -8.27 3.96 -23.91
CA GLU A 301 -8.58 5.34 -23.54
C GLU A 301 -7.25 5.99 -23.14
N ASP A 302 -6.86 7.10 -23.76
CA ASP A 302 -5.54 7.69 -23.64
C ASP A 302 -5.35 8.36 -22.25
N PRO A 303 -4.73 7.70 -21.25
CA PRO A 303 -4.65 8.20 -19.87
C PRO A 303 -3.78 9.46 -19.80
N THR A 304 -2.82 9.58 -20.72
CA THR A 304 -2.07 10.82 -21.03
C THR A 304 -3.02 11.99 -21.31
N THR A 305 -4.07 11.76 -22.12
CA THR A 305 -5.06 12.79 -22.45
C THR A 305 -5.90 13.15 -21.22
N ILE A 306 -6.30 12.18 -20.40
CA ILE A 306 -7.09 12.45 -19.19
C ILE A 306 -6.24 13.23 -18.17
N ASN A 307 -5.02 12.78 -17.87
CA ASN A 307 -4.06 13.49 -17.02
C ASN A 307 -3.88 14.94 -17.47
N ARG A 308 -3.62 15.16 -18.77
CA ARG A 308 -3.50 16.49 -19.36
C ARG A 308 -4.76 17.34 -19.18
N LEU A 309 -5.95 16.77 -19.37
CA LEU A 309 -7.21 17.50 -19.20
C LEU A 309 -7.46 17.89 -17.73
N ILE A 310 -7.11 17.02 -16.78
CA ILE A 310 -7.19 17.32 -15.34
C ILE A 310 -6.22 18.45 -14.99
N ARG A 311 -4.96 18.39 -15.45
CA ARG A 311 -3.97 19.46 -15.25
C ARG A 311 -4.41 20.79 -15.85
N ASN A 312 -4.98 20.76 -17.05
CA ASN A 312 -5.53 21.96 -17.69
C ASN A 312 -6.71 22.54 -16.91
N LEU A 313 -7.60 21.69 -16.40
CA LEU A 313 -8.74 22.10 -15.59
C LEU A 313 -8.29 22.72 -14.26
N ALA A 314 -7.33 22.11 -13.56
CA ALA A 314 -6.75 22.65 -12.33
C ALA A 314 -6.07 24.01 -12.59
N ASN A 315 -5.41 24.18 -13.73
CA ASN A 315 -4.79 25.44 -14.11
C ASN A 315 -5.77 26.53 -14.56
N LEU A 316 -7.08 26.28 -14.68
CA LEU A 316 -8.02 27.34 -15.02
C LEU A 316 -8.26 28.32 -13.87
N PHE A 317 -8.06 27.90 -12.63
CA PHE A 317 -8.36 28.73 -11.46
C PHE A 317 -7.08 29.40 -10.92
N THR A 318 -7.23 30.56 -10.28
CA THR A 318 -6.14 31.26 -9.59
C THR A 318 -5.79 30.60 -8.26
N ARG A 319 -6.78 30.00 -7.59
CA ARG A 319 -6.65 29.30 -6.30
C ARG A 319 -7.16 27.87 -6.44
N SER A 320 -6.26 26.94 -6.70
CA SER A 320 -6.59 25.55 -6.99
C SER A 320 -6.06 24.58 -5.95
N ASN A 321 -6.89 23.62 -5.56
CA ASN A 321 -6.48 22.49 -4.73
C ASN A 321 -6.83 21.20 -5.47
N TYR A 322 -5.87 20.29 -5.60
CA TYR A 322 -6.06 18.95 -6.15
C TYR A 322 -5.70 17.92 -5.08
N ILE A 323 -6.63 17.01 -4.76
CA ILE A 323 -6.40 15.95 -3.79
C ILE A 323 -6.78 14.62 -4.39
N GLY A 324 -5.80 13.73 -4.53
CA GLY A 324 -6.05 12.35 -4.88
C GLY A 324 -6.50 11.54 -3.67
N PHE A 325 -7.56 10.76 -3.80
CA PHE A 325 -7.97 9.75 -2.82
C PHE A 325 -7.75 8.36 -3.42
N THR A 326 -7.03 7.50 -2.70
CA THR A 326 -6.78 6.12 -3.17
C THR A 326 -6.55 5.15 -2.01
N ALA A 327 -6.77 3.86 -2.28
CA ALA A 327 -6.33 2.77 -1.42
C ALA A 327 -4.94 2.23 -1.79
N THR A 328 -4.51 2.44 -3.02
CA THR A 328 -3.28 1.87 -3.59
C THR A 328 -2.45 2.98 -4.20
N PRO A 329 -1.69 3.74 -3.38
CA PRO A 329 -1.00 4.95 -3.80
C PRO A 329 0.21 4.71 -4.70
N PHE A 330 0.59 3.45 -4.94
CA PHE A 330 1.79 3.07 -5.67
C PHE A 330 1.95 3.85 -6.99
N ALA A 331 0.93 3.91 -7.83
CA ALA A 331 1.07 4.61 -9.10
C ALA A 331 1.18 6.14 -8.94
N ASN A 332 0.54 6.73 -7.93
CA ASN A 332 0.54 8.17 -7.68
C ASN A 332 1.90 8.68 -7.19
N VAL A 333 2.58 7.86 -6.40
CA VAL A 333 3.87 8.21 -5.79
C VAL A 333 5.07 7.89 -6.71
N PHE A 334 4.85 7.08 -7.75
CA PHE A 334 5.81 6.82 -8.82
C PHE A 334 5.76 7.88 -9.94
N ILE A 335 4.90 8.90 -9.84
CA ILE A 335 4.96 10.07 -10.73
C ILE A 335 6.30 10.78 -10.47
N ASP A 336 7.01 11.10 -11.54
CA ASP A 336 8.31 11.77 -11.45
C ASP A 336 8.10 13.22 -10.99
N PRO A 337 8.69 13.67 -9.87
CA PRO A 337 8.52 15.04 -9.40
C PRO A 337 9.20 16.07 -10.32
N GLU A 338 10.17 15.65 -11.14
CA GLU A 338 10.99 16.54 -11.99
C GLU A 338 10.49 16.62 -13.44
N THR A 339 9.35 16.00 -13.79
CA THR A 339 8.78 16.15 -15.15
C THR A 339 8.20 17.56 -15.36
N THR A 340 9.07 18.51 -15.64
CA THR A 340 8.71 19.70 -16.43
C THR A 340 8.75 19.30 -17.90
N GLU A 341 7.70 18.64 -18.40
CA GLU A 341 7.53 18.57 -19.85
C GLU A 341 7.49 20.01 -20.37
N GLU A 342 8.42 20.36 -21.27
CA GLU A 342 8.71 21.72 -21.77
C GLU A 342 7.51 22.48 -22.39
N MET A 343 6.30 21.94 -22.37
CA MET A 343 5.12 22.57 -22.96
C MET A 343 3.84 22.69 -22.11
N GLU A 344 3.62 21.98 -20.99
CA GLU A 344 2.32 22.13 -20.27
C GLU A 344 2.39 21.78 -18.77
N ASN A 345 2.50 22.78 -17.88
CA ASN A 345 2.23 22.73 -16.42
C ASN A 345 2.96 21.62 -15.59
N GLN A 346 2.90 21.65 -14.25
CA GLN A 346 3.48 20.57 -13.42
C GLN A 346 2.56 19.31 -13.40
N ASP A 347 3.11 18.09 -13.24
CA ASP A 347 2.33 16.83 -13.16
C ASP A 347 1.56 16.70 -11.82
N LEU A 348 0.71 15.67 -11.67
CA LEU A 348 -0.16 15.44 -10.51
C LEU A 348 0.54 14.76 -9.31
N PHE A 349 1.88 14.80 -9.26
CA PHE A 349 2.62 14.33 -8.09
C PHE A 349 2.17 15.09 -6.81
N PRO A 350 1.93 14.40 -5.68
CA PRO A 350 1.48 15.04 -4.44
C PRO A 350 2.63 15.79 -3.74
N GLU A 351 3.03 16.91 -4.32
CA GLU A 351 4.20 17.68 -3.90
C GLU A 351 4.03 18.29 -2.50
N ASP A 352 2.81 18.66 -2.13
CA ASP A 352 2.57 19.49 -0.95
C ASP A 352 2.27 18.70 0.33
N PHE A 353 1.50 17.61 0.21
CA PHE A 353 1.21 16.74 1.36
C PHE A 353 0.78 15.33 0.97
N ILE A 354 1.05 14.37 1.86
CA ILE A 354 0.51 13.01 1.80
C ILE A 354 -0.05 12.65 3.18
N VAL A 355 -1.30 12.23 3.26
CA VAL A 355 -1.97 11.86 4.53
C VAL A 355 -2.46 10.42 4.44
N SER A 356 -2.07 9.60 5.40
CA SER A 356 -2.64 8.27 5.64
C SER A 356 -3.77 8.40 6.65
N LEU A 357 -4.98 8.06 6.23
CA LEU A 357 -6.16 8.10 7.08
C LEU A 357 -6.06 7.04 8.19
N PRO A 358 -6.51 7.38 9.40
CA PRO A 358 -6.56 6.42 10.49
C PRO A 358 -7.57 5.31 10.18
N THR A 359 -7.20 4.06 10.49
CA THR A 359 -8.09 2.89 10.33
C THR A 359 -8.67 2.50 11.69
N PRO A 360 -10.01 2.48 11.85
CA PRO A 360 -10.66 2.04 13.08
C PRO A 360 -10.41 0.56 13.38
N SER A 361 -10.37 0.19 14.66
CA SER A 361 -10.06 -1.17 15.12
C SER A 361 -11.13 -2.21 14.75
N ASN A 362 -12.35 -1.77 14.43
CA ASN A 362 -13.46 -2.63 14.01
C ASN A 362 -13.58 -2.77 12.48
N TYR A 363 -12.65 -2.20 11.72
CA TYR A 363 -12.54 -2.41 10.28
C TYR A 363 -11.80 -3.73 10.00
N ILE A 364 -12.40 -4.59 9.18
CA ILE A 364 -11.79 -5.87 8.79
C ILE A 364 -11.19 -5.69 7.40
N GLY A 365 -9.86 -5.59 7.36
CA GLY A 365 -9.06 -5.33 6.17
C GLY A 365 -8.30 -6.55 5.64
N PRO A 366 -7.40 -6.35 4.66
CA PRO A 366 -6.59 -7.41 4.10
C PRO A 366 -5.66 -8.04 5.13
N GLU A 367 -5.07 -7.25 6.02
CA GLU A 367 -4.13 -7.75 7.04
C GLU A 367 -4.82 -8.72 8.00
N GLN A 368 -6.02 -8.38 8.46
CA GLN A 368 -6.77 -9.20 9.41
C GLN A 368 -7.28 -10.51 8.78
N ILE A 369 -7.42 -10.58 7.45
CA ILE A 369 -7.98 -11.74 6.73
C ILE A 369 -6.87 -12.61 6.13
N PHE A 370 -5.88 -12.02 5.46
CA PHE A 370 -4.94 -12.77 4.61
C PHE A 370 -3.58 -13.00 5.25
N ALA A 371 -3.18 -12.20 6.24
CA ALA A 371 -1.96 -12.49 6.99
C ALA A 371 -2.11 -13.81 7.77
N GLU A 372 -1.05 -14.60 7.87
CA GLU A 372 -1.07 -15.91 8.56
C GLU A 372 -1.50 -15.79 10.03
N ASN A 373 -1.16 -14.66 10.67
CA ASN A 373 -1.52 -14.34 12.05
C ASN A 373 -2.74 -13.41 12.16
N GLY A 374 -3.49 -13.22 11.07
CA GLY A 374 -4.67 -12.36 11.04
C GLY A 374 -5.82 -12.92 11.89
N GLU A 375 -6.50 -12.05 12.64
CA GLU A 375 -7.62 -12.41 13.52
C GLU A 375 -8.73 -13.21 12.80
N TYR A 376 -8.98 -12.88 11.54
CA TYR A 376 -10.01 -13.49 10.70
C TYR A 376 -9.41 -14.40 9.61
N HIS A 377 -8.18 -14.89 9.78
CA HIS A 377 -7.56 -15.80 8.81
C HIS A 377 -8.34 -17.10 8.62
N SER A 378 -9.00 -17.58 9.68
CA SER A 378 -9.88 -18.76 9.65
C SER A 378 -11.12 -18.61 8.75
N GLN A 379 -11.42 -17.38 8.30
CA GLN A 379 -12.55 -17.09 7.43
C GLN A 379 -12.25 -17.38 5.94
N LEU A 380 -10.98 -17.66 5.61
CA LEU A 380 -10.54 -18.07 4.29
C LEU A 380 -10.78 -19.58 4.06
N ILE A 381 -11.40 -19.91 2.93
CA ILE A 381 -11.63 -21.28 2.49
C ILE A 381 -10.98 -21.45 1.11
N TYR A 382 -10.11 -22.43 0.97
CA TYR A 382 -9.39 -22.65 -0.28
C TYR A 382 -10.22 -23.49 -1.26
N ILE A 383 -10.38 -22.99 -2.48
CA ILE A 383 -11.01 -23.71 -3.59
C ILE A 383 -9.97 -24.69 -4.16
N THR A 384 -10.22 -25.99 -4.02
CA THR A 384 -9.30 -27.07 -4.45
C THR A 384 -9.85 -27.94 -5.58
N ASP A 385 -11.04 -27.64 -6.07
CA ASP A 385 -11.81 -28.42 -7.05
C ASP A 385 -12.05 -27.64 -8.36
N ALA A 386 -11.16 -26.69 -8.66
CA ALA A 386 -11.11 -25.94 -9.90
C ALA A 386 -9.65 -25.73 -10.35
N GLY A 387 -9.41 -25.73 -11.67
CA GLY A 387 -8.08 -25.60 -12.27
C GLY A 387 -7.77 -24.20 -12.80
N ILE A 388 -6.53 -23.99 -13.23
CA ILE A 388 -6.09 -22.80 -13.97
C ILE A 388 -6.34 -23.01 -15.46
N GLU A 389 -5.96 -24.18 -15.98
CA GLU A 389 -6.07 -24.57 -17.38
C GLU A 389 -6.78 -25.92 -17.53
N GLU A 390 -7.18 -26.23 -18.76
CA GLU A 390 -7.84 -27.50 -19.09
C GLU A 390 -6.96 -28.72 -18.76
N SER A 391 -5.63 -28.56 -18.83
CA SER A 391 -4.65 -29.60 -18.50
C SER A 391 -4.67 -30.03 -17.03
N ASP A 392 -5.23 -29.22 -16.14
CA ASP A 392 -5.26 -29.50 -14.71
C ASP A 392 -6.31 -30.56 -14.33
N GLY A 393 -7.15 -30.98 -15.28
CA GLY A 393 -8.08 -32.09 -15.12
C GLY A 393 -9.39 -31.76 -14.39
N TYR A 394 -9.60 -30.50 -13.99
CA TYR A 394 -10.84 -30.03 -13.39
C TYR A 394 -11.88 -29.63 -14.43
N SER A 395 -13.17 -29.86 -14.13
CA SER A 395 -14.29 -29.50 -15.01
C SER A 395 -14.36 -27.99 -15.28
N PHE A 396 -14.22 -27.19 -14.21
CA PHE A 396 -14.08 -25.74 -14.31
C PHE A 396 -12.62 -25.32 -14.16
N TYR A 397 -12.18 -24.41 -15.03
CA TYR A 397 -10.84 -23.84 -14.97
C TYR A 397 -10.83 -22.36 -15.35
N PHE A 398 -9.86 -21.61 -14.83
CA PHE A 398 -9.82 -20.16 -14.96
C PHE A 398 -9.73 -19.68 -16.42
N LYS A 399 -8.88 -20.29 -17.25
CA LYS A 399 -8.66 -19.92 -18.67
C LYS A 399 -9.71 -20.52 -19.63
N HIS A 400 -10.93 -20.77 -19.16
CA HIS A 400 -12.03 -21.31 -19.97
C HIS A 400 -12.43 -20.41 -21.14
N LYS A 401 -13.01 -21.04 -22.18
CA LYS A 401 -13.52 -20.37 -23.38
C LYS A 401 -14.85 -19.67 -23.10
N LYS A 402 -15.26 -18.73 -23.97
CA LYS A 402 -16.53 -17.98 -23.82
C LYS A 402 -17.76 -18.88 -23.90
N GLU A 403 -17.61 -20.04 -24.53
CA GLU A 403 -18.62 -21.08 -24.75
C GLU A 403 -18.59 -22.19 -23.70
N TRP A 404 -17.79 -22.04 -22.62
CA TRP A 404 -17.70 -23.07 -21.58
C TRP A 404 -19.06 -23.35 -20.94
N GLU A 405 -19.39 -24.64 -20.90
CA GLU A 405 -20.54 -25.26 -20.25
C GLU A 405 -20.04 -26.61 -19.71
N GLY A 406 -20.32 -26.93 -18.46
CA GLY A 406 -19.74 -28.08 -17.77
C GLY A 406 -20.12 -28.10 -16.28
N GLU A 407 -19.66 -29.11 -15.56
CA GLU A 407 -19.96 -29.24 -14.13
C GLU A 407 -19.22 -28.17 -13.33
N LEU A 408 -19.94 -27.49 -12.43
CA LEU A 408 -19.36 -26.50 -11.53
C LEU A 408 -18.68 -27.18 -10.33
N PRO A 409 -17.68 -26.52 -9.72
CA PRO A 409 -17.02 -27.03 -8.52
C PRO A 409 -18.01 -27.30 -7.39
N GLU A 410 -17.80 -28.39 -6.65
CA GLU A 410 -18.62 -28.75 -5.49
C GLU A 410 -18.52 -27.69 -4.39
N SER A 411 -17.36 -27.06 -4.24
CA SER A 411 -17.11 -25.96 -3.30
C SER A 411 -18.01 -24.74 -3.53
N LEU A 412 -18.53 -24.53 -4.74
CA LEU A 412 -19.55 -23.50 -5.00
C LEU A 412 -20.86 -23.85 -4.31
N THR A 413 -21.24 -25.13 -4.31
CA THR A 413 -22.43 -25.61 -3.60
C THR A 413 -22.25 -25.42 -2.09
N ASP A 414 -21.06 -25.70 -1.56
CA ASP A 414 -20.73 -25.49 -0.15
C ASP A 414 -20.85 -24.02 0.26
N ALA A 415 -20.39 -23.10 -0.60
CA ALA A 415 -20.52 -21.67 -0.37
C ALA A 415 -21.99 -21.21 -0.37
N ILE A 416 -22.82 -21.74 -1.28
CA ILE A 416 -24.26 -21.46 -1.34
C ILE A 416 -24.96 -21.95 -0.07
N TYR A 417 -24.67 -23.16 0.40
CA TYR A 417 -25.27 -23.71 1.62
C TYR A 417 -24.79 -22.98 2.87
N SER A 418 -23.52 -22.54 2.89
CA SER A 418 -23.01 -21.66 3.94
C SER A 418 -23.77 -20.33 3.98
N PHE A 419 -24.16 -19.77 2.83
CA PHE A 419 -25.01 -18.57 2.78
C PHE A 419 -26.40 -18.81 3.40
N TYR A 420 -26.98 -20.01 3.26
CA TYR A 420 -28.25 -20.36 3.90
C TYR A 420 -28.12 -20.38 5.43
N ILE A 421 -27.09 -21.04 5.94
CA ILE A 421 -26.81 -21.16 7.38
C ILE A 421 -26.59 -19.77 8.00
N VAL A 422 -25.76 -18.95 7.36
CA VAL A 422 -25.47 -17.59 7.83
C VAL A 422 -26.71 -16.70 7.82
N ASN A 423 -27.60 -16.85 6.83
CA ASN A 423 -28.88 -16.13 6.83
C ASN A 423 -29.75 -16.55 8.03
N ALA A 424 -29.79 -17.85 8.36
CA ALA A 424 -30.53 -18.35 9.52
C ALA A 424 -29.95 -17.79 10.84
N ILE A 425 -28.63 -17.85 11.02
CA ILE A 425 -27.96 -17.31 12.21
C ILE A 425 -28.23 -15.82 12.36
N ARG A 426 -28.14 -15.03 11.29
CA ARG A 426 -28.45 -13.59 11.35
C ARG A 426 -29.93 -13.31 11.65
N ASP A 427 -30.85 -14.15 11.19
CA ASP A 427 -32.27 -14.04 11.55
C ASP A 427 -32.50 -14.32 13.04
N LEU A 428 -31.81 -15.32 13.59
CA LEU A 428 -31.86 -15.68 15.00
C LEU A 428 -31.24 -14.58 15.88
N ARG A 429 -30.17 -13.91 15.41
CA ARG A 429 -29.60 -12.69 16.03
C ARG A 429 -30.51 -11.46 15.96
N GLY A 430 -31.65 -11.53 15.27
CA GLY A 430 -32.63 -10.45 15.16
C GLY A 430 -32.37 -9.47 14.00
N ASP A 431 -31.40 -9.73 13.14
CA ASP A 431 -30.97 -8.82 12.07
C ASP A 431 -31.79 -8.99 10.78
N LYS A 432 -33.12 -8.88 10.89
CA LYS A 432 -34.04 -9.20 9.77
C LYS A 432 -34.20 -8.07 8.75
N LYS A 433 -33.79 -6.83 9.06
CA LYS A 433 -34.07 -5.64 8.24
C LYS A 433 -32.91 -5.23 7.32
N THR A 434 -31.70 -5.73 7.55
CA THR A 434 -30.53 -5.36 6.73
C THR A 434 -30.39 -6.25 5.49
N HIS A 435 -29.77 -5.70 4.44
CA HIS A 435 -29.47 -6.48 3.24
C HIS A 435 -28.43 -7.57 3.53
N ARG A 436 -28.48 -8.64 2.73
CA ARG A 436 -27.56 -9.79 2.81
C ARG A 436 -27.19 -10.22 1.41
N SER A 437 -25.90 -10.31 1.12
CA SER A 437 -25.45 -10.69 -0.21
C SER A 437 -24.36 -11.75 -0.20
N MET A 438 -24.35 -12.51 -1.29
CA MET A 438 -23.30 -13.42 -1.69
C MET A 438 -22.73 -12.98 -3.04
N LEU A 439 -21.41 -12.98 -3.18
CA LEU A 439 -20.70 -12.68 -4.42
C LEU A 439 -20.25 -13.99 -5.09
N VAL A 440 -20.55 -14.18 -6.37
CA VAL A 440 -20.00 -15.25 -7.21
C VAL A 440 -19.27 -14.63 -8.40
N ASN A 441 -17.94 -14.76 -8.41
CA ASN A 441 -17.07 -14.19 -9.44
C ASN A 441 -16.10 -15.26 -9.96
N MET A 442 -16.55 -16.00 -10.97
CA MET A 442 -15.80 -17.11 -11.59
C MET A 442 -15.44 -16.85 -13.06
N SER A 443 -16.18 -15.98 -13.77
CA SER A 443 -15.98 -15.75 -15.20
C SER A 443 -16.14 -14.29 -15.60
N ARG A 444 -15.33 -13.86 -16.57
CA ARG A 444 -15.49 -12.56 -17.25
C ARG A 444 -16.54 -12.59 -18.36
N PHE A 445 -16.98 -13.77 -18.81
CA PHE A 445 -17.85 -13.91 -19.97
C PHE A 445 -19.31 -13.92 -19.55
N VAL A 446 -20.10 -12.99 -20.09
CA VAL A 446 -21.54 -12.87 -19.79
C VAL A 446 -22.32 -14.14 -20.12
N ARG A 447 -21.93 -14.88 -21.16
CA ARG A 447 -22.56 -16.16 -21.50
C ARG A 447 -22.37 -17.19 -20.39
N VAL A 448 -21.12 -17.39 -19.95
CA VAL A 448 -20.77 -18.31 -18.86
C VAL A 448 -21.45 -17.89 -17.55
N GLN A 449 -21.54 -16.59 -17.24
CA GLN A 449 -22.26 -16.12 -16.06
C GLN A 449 -23.75 -16.46 -16.07
N LYS A 450 -24.40 -16.42 -17.24
CA LYS A 450 -25.80 -16.85 -17.39
C LYS A 450 -25.97 -18.36 -17.21
N TYR A 451 -24.99 -19.15 -17.66
CA TYR A 451 -24.97 -20.59 -17.42
C TYR A 451 -24.74 -20.92 -15.94
N ILE A 452 -23.79 -20.26 -15.28
CA ILE A 452 -23.59 -20.37 -13.83
C ILE A 452 -24.88 -20.04 -13.07
N ARG A 453 -25.61 -19.00 -13.51
CA ARG A 453 -26.90 -18.65 -12.93
C ARG A 453 -27.91 -19.80 -13.00
N SER A 454 -28.08 -20.43 -14.16
CA SER A 454 -29.04 -21.55 -14.28
C SER A 454 -28.66 -22.73 -13.39
N GLU A 455 -27.37 -23.03 -13.27
CA GLU A 455 -26.91 -24.09 -12.36
C GLU A 455 -27.14 -23.74 -10.88
N ILE A 456 -26.88 -22.50 -10.48
CA ILE A 456 -27.18 -22.04 -9.11
C ILE A 456 -28.70 -22.06 -8.84
N GLU A 457 -29.53 -21.71 -9.81
CA GLU A 457 -31.00 -21.81 -9.70
C GLU A 457 -31.44 -23.28 -9.51
N ASN A 458 -30.79 -24.24 -10.18
CA ASN A 458 -31.05 -25.66 -9.99
C ASN A 458 -30.64 -26.16 -8.59
N ILE A 459 -29.45 -25.77 -8.12
CA ILE A 459 -28.96 -26.07 -6.75
C ILE A 459 -29.93 -25.51 -5.71
N HIS A 460 -30.32 -24.23 -5.86
CA HIS A 460 -31.23 -23.56 -4.94
C HIS A 460 -32.62 -24.20 -4.94
N SER A 461 -33.20 -24.51 -6.11
CA SER A 461 -34.51 -25.16 -6.22
C SER A 461 -34.54 -26.55 -5.58
N THR A 462 -33.45 -27.31 -5.72
CA THR A 462 -33.31 -28.62 -5.08
C THR A 462 -33.22 -28.46 -3.57
N ALA A 463 -32.33 -27.61 -3.07
CA ALA A 463 -32.18 -27.37 -1.64
C ALA A 463 -33.45 -26.78 -1.00
N TYR A 464 -34.13 -25.86 -1.67
CA TYR A 464 -35.40 -25.29 -1.19
C TYR A 464 -36.47 -26.37 -0.98
N ARG A 465 -36.60 -27.34 -1.92
CA ARG A 465 -37.55 -28.46 -1.76
C ARG A 465 -37.17 -29.38 -0.61
N GLU A 466 -35.89 -29.72 -0.48
CA GLU A 466 -35.39 -30.56 0.62
C GLU A 466 -35.61 -29.90 1.98
N ILE A 467 -35.30 -28.60 2.10
CA ILE A 467 -35.52 -27.81 3.31
C ILE A 467 -37.02 -27.71 3.62
N LYS A 468 -37.89 -27.54 2.62
CA LYS A 468 -39.33 -27.37 2.83
C LYS A 468 -40.04 -28.66 3.26
N PHE A 469 -39.65 -29.80 2.71
CA PHE A 469 -40.40 -31.04 2.84
C PHE A 469 -39.72 -32.10 3.73
N ASN A 470 -38.39 -32.08 3.84
CA ASN A 470 -37.62 -33.12 4.51
C ASN A 470 -36.89 -32.63 5.77
N LEU A 471 -36.84 -31.31 6.02
CA LEU A 471 -36.26 -30.76 7.25
C LEU A 471 -37.23 -30.96 8.41
N SER A 472 -36.75 -31.59 9.48
CA SER A 472 -37.50 -31.80 10.71
C SER A 472 -36.59 -31.85 11.93
N HIS A 473 -37.18 -31.74 13.13
CA HIS A 473 -36.48 -31.95 14.40
C HIS A 473 -36.02 -33.40 14.62
N ASP A 474 -36.51 -34.36 13.82
CA ASP A 474 -35.93 -35.70 13.82
C ASP A 474 -34.63 -35.67 13.00
N PHE A 475 -33.51 -35.66 13.71
CA PHE A 475 -32.18 -35.67 13.12
C PHE A 475 -31.99 -36.86 12.15
N THR A 476 -32.45 -38.05 12.52
CA THR A 476 -32.23 -39.26 11.71
C THR A 476 -33.03 -39.19 10.41
N GLU A 477 -34.24 -38.64 10.45
CA GLU A 477 -35.07 -38.47 9.26
C GLU A 477 -34.49 -37.40 8.32
N SER A 478 -34.11 -36.25 8.86
CA SER A 478 -33.52 -35.14 8.09
C SER A 478 -32.23 -35.56 7.40
N MET A 479 -31.37 -36.35 8.06
CA MET A 479 -30.09 -36.79 7.51
C MET A 479 -30.21 -37.85 6.41
N LYS A 480 -31.41 -38.38 6.12
CA LYS A 480 -31.62 -39.22 4.93
C LYS A 480 -31.50 -38.43 3.62
N SER A 481 -31.72 -37.12 3.67
CA SER A 481 -31.50 -36.23 2.52
C SER A 481 -30.01 -35.90 2.42
N PRO A 482 -29.33 -36.22 1.30
CA PRO A 482 -27.92 -35.86 1.11
C PRO A 482 -27.70 -34.33 1.14
N VAL A 483 -28.71 -33.54 0.77
CA VAL A 483 -28.62 -32.08 0.82
C VAL A 483 -28.62 -31.58 2.26
N LEU A 484 -29.53 -32.09 3.10
CA LEU A 484 -29.61 -31.69 4.51
C LEU A 484 -28.41 -32.19 5.31
N GLU A 485 -27.94 -33.41 5.03
CA GLU A 485 -26.69 -33.94 5.59
C GLU A 485 -25.51 -33.01 5.27
N LYS A 486 -25.42 -32.56 4.02
CA LYS A 486 -24.38 -31.63 3.59
C LYS A 486 -24.49 -30.27 4.29
N ILE A 487 -25.69 -29.68 4.38
CA ILE A 487 -25.91 -28.42 5.12
C ILE A 487 -25.52 -28.58 6.59
N TYR A 488 -25.93 -29.65 7.25
CA TYR A 488 -25.55 -29.94 8.64
C TYR A 488 -24.03 -30.08 8.80
N SER A 489 -23.36 -30.78 7.88
CA SER A 489 -21.90 -30.94 7.93
C SER A 489 -21.15 -29.60 7.82
N LEU A 490 -21.65 -28.68 7.00
CA LEU A 490 -21.10 -27.33 6.83
C LEU A 490 -21.35 -26.47 8.06
N TRP A 491 -22.57 -26.53 8.63
CA TRP A 491 -22.87 -25.88 9.91
C TRP A 491 -21.93 -26.38 11.00
N LYS A 492 -21.80 -27.70 11.15
CA LYS A 492 -20.94 -28.31 12.16
C LYS A 492 -19.48 -27.92 12.00
N ARG A 493 -18.98 -27.84 10.76
CA ARG A 493 -17.58 -27.51 10.47
C ARG A 493 -17.25 -26.04 10.66
N HIS A 494 -18.17 -25.15 10.27
CA HIS A 494 -17.85 -23.73 10.14
C HIS A 494 -18.59 -22.83 11.13
N PHE A 495 -19.73 -23.24 11.68
CA PHE A 495 -20.67 -22.37 12.40
C PHE A 495 -21.19 -22.97 13.72
N SER A 496 -20.64 -24.11 14.18
CA SER A 496 -21.05 -24.77 15.43
C SER A 496 -20.61 -24.04 16.69
N ASP A 497 -19.59 -23.18 16.59
CA ASP A 497 -19.11 -22.34 17.69
C ASP A 497 -19.99 -21.08 17.91
N THR A 498 -21.08 -20.94 17.16
CA THR A 498 -22.06 -19.85 17.36
C THR A 498 -22.99 -20.14 18.54
N GLU A 499 -23.75 -19.13 18.96
CA GLU A 499 -24.66 -19.23 20.11
C GLU A 499 -25.90 -20.10 19.88
N PHE A 500 -26.05 -20.69 18.68
CA PHE A 500 -27.23 -21.47 18.27
C PHE A 500 -26.86 -22.92 17.99
N ASP A 501 -27.69 -23.83 18.48
CA ASP A 501 -27.55 -25.25 18.16
C ASP A 501 -28.22 -25.60 16.81
N TRP A 502 -28.15 -26.87 16.42
CA TRP A 502 -28.74 -27.29 15.16
C TRP A 502 -30.26 -27.17 15.14
N ASP A 503 -30.94 -27.37 16.27
CA ASP A 503 -32.40 -27.26 16.36
C ASP A 503 -32.87 -25.81 16.17
N ASP A 504 -32.10 -24.84 16.68
CA ASP A 504 -32.31 -23.43 16.39
C ASP A 504 -32.18 -23.12 14.88
N ILE A 505 -31.16 -23.68 14.22
CA ILE A 505 -30.97 -23.54 12.78
C ILE A 505 -32.15 -24.16 12.02
N VAL A 506 -32.60 -25.36 12.41
CA VAL A 506 -33.76 -26.05 11.82
C VAL A 506 -35.00 -25.14 11.84
N ASN A 507 -35.23 -24.45 12.95
CA ASN A 507 -36.36 -23.52 13.10
C ASN A 507 -36.31 -22.31 12.16
N ALA A 508 -35.10 -21.81 11.84
CA ALA A 508 -34.92 -20.59 11.05
C ALA A 508 -34.62 -20.83 9.56
N LEU A 509 -34.12 -22.01 9.18
CA LEU A 509 -33.53 -22.24 7.86
C LEU A 509 -34.50 -22.05 6.70
N TYR A 510 -35.77 -22.45 6.86
CA TYR A 510 -36.76 -22.27 5.80
C TYR A 510 -37.04 -20.78 5.50
N GLU A 511 -37.34 -19.99 6.54
CA GLU A 511 -37.55 -18.54 6.41
C GLU A 511 -36.28 -17.82 5.95
N ALA A 512 -35.11 -18.36 6.30
CA ALA A 512 -33.81 -17.83 5.88
C ALA A 512 -33.57 -17.96 4.36
N VAL A 513 -34.02 -19.06 3.75
CA VAL A 513 -33.74 -19.41 2.35
C VAL A 513 -34.80 -18.90 1.38
N GLU A 514 -36.07 -18.83 1.80
CA GLU A 514 -37.20 -18.46 0.93
C GLU A 514 -37.05 -17.14 0.15
N PRO A 515 -36.55 -16.02 0.72
CA PRO A 515 -36.48 -14.74 0.01
C PRO A 515 -35.19 -14.54 -0.81
N ILE A 516 -34.36 -15.58 -0.99
CA ILE A 516 -33.10 -15.48 -1.73
C ILE A 516 -33.35 -15.26 -3.22
N MET A 517 -32.80 -14.18 -3.76
CA MET A 517 -32.81 -13.88 -5.19
C MET A 517 -31.47 -14.22 -5.84
N ILE A 518 -31.48 -14.79 -7.04
CA ILE A 518 -30.27 -15.04 -7.83
C ILE A 518 -30.24 -14.07 -9.01
N LYS A 519 -29.22 -13.22 -9.10
CA LYS A 519 -29.12 -12.17 -10.14
C LYS A 519 -27.75 -12.14 -10.80
N VAL A 520 -27.75 -11.93 -12.11
CA VAL A 520 -26.52 -11.66 -12.88
C VAL A 520 -26.35 -10.16 -13.05
N VAL A 521 -25.24 -9.62 -12.55
CA VAL A 521 -24.93 -8.19 -12.57
C VAL A 521 -23.89 -7.89 -13.64
N ASN A 522 -24.29 -7.09 -14.65
CA ASN A 522 -23.49 -6.75 -15.82
C ASN A 522 -23.43 -5.25 -16.08
N SER A 523 -22.39 -4.81 -16.79
CA SER A 523 -22.18 -3.41 -17.18
C SER A 523 -22.89 -3.00 -18.50
N ALA A 524 -23.65 -3.91 -19.12
CA ALA A 524 -24.33 -3.65 -20.40
C ALA A 524 -25.62 -2.82 -20.23
N ARG A 525 -25.96 -1.99 -21.23
CA ARG A 525 -27.22 -1.23 -21.23
C ARG A 525 -28.42 -2.20 -21.28
N GLY A 526 -29.39 -2.02 -20.38
CA GLY A 526 -30.66 -2.76 -20.36
C GLY A 526 -30.67 -4.06 -19.55
N THR A 527 -29.65 -4.35 -18.75
CA THR A 527 -29.64 -5.51 -17.83
C THR A 527 -30.25 -5.19 -16.48
N ASP A 528 -30.79 -6.21 -15.80
CA ASP A 528 -31.26 -6.13 -14.41
C ASP A 528 -30.20 -5.47 -13.52
N LYS A 529 -30.45 -4.22 -13.14
CA LYS A 529 -29.62 -3.53 -12.15
C LYS A 529 -30.02 -4.07 -10.78
N LEU A 530 -29.03 -4.42 -9.96
CA LEU A 530 -29.27 -4.65 -8.55
C LEU A 530 -29.61 -3.29 -7.92
N VAL A 531 -30.82 -3.17 -7.41
CA VAL A 531 -31.33 -1.97 -6.72
C VAL A 531 -31.71 -2.41 -5.32
N TYR A 532 -31.26 -1.63 -4.33
CA TYR A 532 -31.59 -1.81 -2.92
C TYR A 532 -32.70 -0.80 -2.57
N PRO A 533 -33.96 -1.25 -2.34
CA PRO A 533 -35.03 -0.36 -1.90
C PRO A 533 -34.81 0.05 -0.45
N GLU A 534 -35.08 1.33 -0.12
CA GLU A 534 -34.89 1.89 1.23
C GLU A 534 -35.68 1.16 2.33
N ASN A 535 -36.76 0.43 1.99
CA ASN A 535 -37.67 -0.21 2.95
C ASN A 535 -37.76 -1.74 2.83
N GLU A 536 -36.88 -2.39 2.07
CA GLU A 536 -36.92 -3.86 1.88
C GLU A 536 -35.55 -4.50 2.12
N SER A 537 -35.49 -5.45 3.06
CA SER A 537 -34.31 -6.29 3.22
C SER A 537 -34.19 -7.25 2.03
N ILE A 538 -33.06 -7.22 1.34
CA ILE A 538 -32.80 -8.09 0.19
C ILE A 538 -31.81 -9.16 0.56
N ARG A 539 -32.11 -10.42 0.21
CA ARG A 539 -31.15 -11.52 0.21
C ARG A 539 -30.81 -11.88 -1.22
N VAL A 540 -29.54 -11.73 -1.63
CA VAL A 540 -29.16 -11.88 -3.04
C VAL A 540 -27.86 -12.65 -3.25
N ILE A 541 -27.88 -13.60 -4.19
CA ILE A 541 -26.67 -14.19 -4.78
C ILE A 541 -26.39 -13.43 -6.08
N ALA A 542 -25.36 -12.59 -6.06
CA ALA A 542 -24.93 -11.76 -7.16
C ALA A 542 -23.82 -12.44 -7.96
N ILE A 543 -24.10 -12.75 -9.23
CA ILE A 543 -23.17 -13.41 -10.16
C ILE A 543 -22.66 -12.39 -11.16
N GLY A 544 -21.35 -12.31 -11.36
CA GLY A 544 -20.82 -11.32 -12.29
C GLY A 544 -19.30 -11.34 -12.42
N GLY A 545 -18.82 -10.57 -13.40
CA GLY A 545 -17.41 -10.44 -13.72
C GLY A 545 -16.87 -9.07 -13.29
N LEU A 546 -16.39 -8.30 -14.26
CA LEU A 546 -15.77 -6.98 -14.02
C LEU A 546 -16.72 -5.98 -13.34
N ALA A 547 -18.02 -6.04 -13.59
CA ALA A 547 -19.00 -5.12 -13.00
C ALA A 547 -19.17 -5.32 -11.48
N LEU A 548 -19.02 -6.55 -10.97
CA LEU A 548 -18.99 -6.83 -9.52
C LEU A 548 -17.59 -6.63 -8.92
N SER A 549 -16.57 -6.69 -9.76
CA SER A 549 -15.18 -6.45 -9.40
C SER A 549 -14.91 -4.95 -9.18
N ARG A 550 -15.54 -4.07 -9.98
CA ARG A 550 -15.35 -2.62 -9.99
C ARG A 550 -16.68 -1.88 -10.13
N GLY A 551 -16.99 -0.98 -9.20
CA GLY A 551 -18.03 0.05 -9.36
C GLY A 551 -19.45 -0.28 -8.89
N LEU A 552 -19.65 -1.37 -8.12
CA LEU A 552 -20.89 -1.64 -7.41
C LEU A 552 -20.60 -2.06 -5.96
N THR A 553 -21.22 -1.39 -4.98
CA THR A 553 -21.22 -1.83 -3.58
C THR A 553 -22.26 -2.92 -3.40
N LEU A 554 -21.84 -4.09 -2.91
CA LEU A 554 -22.75 -5.14 -2.47
C LEU A 554 -23.02 -4.95 -0.97
N GLU A 555 -24.20 -4.45 -0.64
CA GLU A 555 -24.58 -4.24 0.75
C GLU A 555 -24.80 -5.58 1.47
N GLY A 556 -24.28 -5.66 2.69
CA GLY A 556 -24.37 -6.86 3.53
C GLY A 556 -23.70 -8.10 2.94
N LEU A 557 -22.59 -7.94 2.21
CA LEU A 557 -21.83 -9.07 1.64
C LEU A 557 -21.28 -9.96 2.76
N ILE A 558 -21.65 -11.25 2.79
CA ILE A 558 -21.22 -12.20 3.84
C ILE A 558 -20.42 -13.37 3.27
N ILE A 559 -20.84 -13.89 2.11
CA ILE A 559 -20.21 -15.05 1.46
C ILE A 559 -19.61 -14.59 0.14
N SER A 560 -18.32 -14.84 -0.06
CA SER A 560 -17.64 -14.48 -1.30
C SER A 560 -17.01 -15.70 -1.95
N TYR A 561 -17.51 -16.10 -3.12
CA TYR A 561 -16.88 -17.11 -3.97
C TYR A 561 -16.11 -16.43 -5.11
N PHE A 562 -14.80 -16.30 -4.94
CA PHE A 562 -13.92 -15.53 -5.81
C PHE A 562 -12.83 -16.42 -6.42
N TYR A 563 -13.00 -16.75 -7.70
CA TYR A 563 -12.07 -17.58 -8.46
C TYR A 563 -11.64 -16.88 -9.75
N ARG A 564 -10.65 -15.98 -9.62
CA ARG A 564 -10.10 -15.15 -10.70
C ARG A 564 -8.59 -15.01 -10.55
N ASN A 565 -7.87 -15.01 -11.66
CA ASN A 565 -6.45 -14.63 -11.72
C ASN A 565 -6.30 -13.26 -12.39
N THR A 566 -5.88 -12.26 -11.62
CA THR A 566 -5.43 -10.95 -12.11
C THR A 566 -4.15 -10.58 -11.38
N CYS A 567 -3.09 -10.26 -12.11
CA CYS A 567 -1.72 -10.17 -11.58
C CYS A 567 -1.29 -8.74 -11.18
N THR A 568 -2.21 -7.79 -10.92
CA THR A 568 -1.83 -6.43 -10.50
C THR A 568 -2.43 -6.04 -9.16
N TYR A 569 -1.62 -5.39 -8.31
CA TYR A 569 -2.03 -5.01 -6.93
C TYR A 569 -3.29 -4.13 -6.93
N ASP A 570 -3.35 -3.14 -7.84
CA ASP A 570 -4.45 -2.18 -7.97
C ASP A 570 -5.79 -2.86 -8.31
N VAL A 571 -5.76 -3.87 -9.18
CA VAL A 571 -6.96 -4.63 -9.58
C VAL A 571 -7.43 -5.53 -8.44
N LEU A 572 -6.51 -6.25 -7.79
CA LEU A 572 -6.85 -7.16 -6.70
C LEU A 572 -7.45 -6.42 -5.50
N MET A 573 -6.81 -5.36 -5.02
CA MET A 573 -7.33 -4.60 -3.89
C MET A 573 -8.69 -3.97 -4.16
N GLN A 574 -8.93 -3.50 -5.39
CA GLN A 574 -10.26 -2.99 -5.78
C GLN A 574 -11.33 -4.10 -5.88
N MET A 575 -10.93 -5.36 -6.07
CA MET A 575 -11.83 -6.52 -6.11
C MET A 575 -12.24 -7.01 -4.72
N GLY A 576 -11.48 -6.70 -3.68
CA GLY A 576 -11.74 -7.09 -2.29
C GLY A 576 -12.97 -6.43 -1.68
N ARG A 577 -14.17 -6.80 -2.14
CA ARG A 577 -15.45 -6.27 -1.62
C ARG A 577 -15.79 -6.78 -0.22
N TRP A 578 -15.11 -7.83 0.22
CA TRP A 578 -15.26 -8.42 1.54
C TRP A 578 -14.54 -7.65 2.65
N PHE A 579 -13.74 -6.64 2.32
CA PHE A 579 -13.21 -5.69 3.30
C PHE A 579 -14.27 -4.70 3.76
N GLY A 580 -14.22 -4.30 5.02
CA GLY A 580 -15.13 -3.30 5.58
C GLY A 580 -15.62 -3.64 6.98
N TYR A 581 -16.63 -2.89 7.41
CA TYR A 581 -17.25 -3.05 8.72
C TYR A 581 -18.30 -4.16 8.68
N ARG A 582 -18.23 -5.07 9.66
CA ARG A 582 -19.18 -6.19 9.82
C ARG A 582 -19.74 -6.13 11.23
N ARG A 583 -20.89 -5.48 11.38
CA ARG A 583 -21.47 -5.26 12.70
C ARG A 583 -22.36 -6.44 13.10
N GLY A 584 -21.90 -7.28 14.02
CA GLY A 584 -22.67 -8.40 14.58
C GLY A 584 -22.67 -9.66 13.72
N TYR A 585 -21.75 -9.75 12.76
CA TYR A 585 -21.57 -10.91 11.86
C TYR A 585 -20.13 -11.07 11.38
N GLU A 586 -19.17 -10.49 12.10
CA GLU A 586 -17.72 -10.61 11.90
C GLU A 586 -17.22 -12.06 11.97
N ASP A 587 -17.91 -12.93 12.69
CA ASP A 587 -17.64 -14.37 12.83
C ASP A 587 -18.26 -15.24 11.72
N LEU A 588 -19.22 -14.68 10.96
CA LEU A 588 -20.03 -15.44 10.00
C LEU A 588 -19.57 -15.34 8.54
N PHE A 589 -18.75 -14.35 8.21
CA PHE A 589 -18.34 -14.16 6.82
C PHE A 589 -17.35 -15.24 6.38
N ARG A 590 -17.37 -15.59 5.11
CA ARG A 590 -16.43 -16.58 4.55
C ARG A 590 -16.04 -16.19 3.14
N ILE A 591 -14.77 -16.43 2.79
CA ILE A 591 -14.19 -16.10 1.49
C ILE A 591 -13.60 -17.37 0.89
N TRP A 592 -14.26 -17.89 -0.14
CA TRP A 592 -13.77 -18.99 -0.95
C TRP A 592 -12.90 -18.42 -2.05
N THR A 593 -11.62 -18.76 -2.03
CA THR A 593 -10.68 -18.29 -3.06
C THR A 593 -9.57 -19.31 -3.31
N HIS A 594 -8.84 -19.14 -4.41
CA HIS A 594 -7.66 -19.98 -4.69
C HIS A 594 -6.50 -19.57 -3.77
N ARG A 595 -5.67 -20.54 -3.35
CA ARG A 595 -4.53 -20.29 -2.44
C ARG A 595 -3.59 -19.18 -2.94
N ALA A 596 -3.19 -19.24 -4.22
CA ALA A 596 -2.34 -18.20 -4.81
C ALA A 596 -2.97 -16.80 -4.74
N SER A 597 -4.30 -16.68 -4.88
CA SER A 597 -4.97 -15.38 -4.76
C SER A 597 -4.94 -14.86 -3.33
N ALA A 598 -5.10 -15.72 -2.33
CA ALA A 598 -4.97 -15.36 -0.92
C ALA A 598 -3.54 -14.90 -0.58
N GLU A 599 -2.53 -15.61 -1.09
CA GLU A 599 -1.12 -15.25 -0.94
C GLU A 599 -0.83 -13.87 -1.55
N TRP A 600 -1.35 -13.57 -2.75
CA TRP A 600 -1.22 -12.23 -3.35
C TRP A 600 -1.87 -11.15 -2.49
N TYR A 601 -3.05 -11.38 -1.91
CA TYR A 601 -3.65 -10.40 -0.99
C TYR A 601 -2.79 -10.18 0.26
N ALA A 602 -2.17 -11.24 0.80
CA ALA A 602 -1.26 -11.14 1.94
C ALA A 602 -0.01 -10.32 1.60
N GLU A 603 0.60 -10.55 0.43
CA GLU A 603 1.75 -9.77 -0.07
C GLU A 603 1.40 -8.30 -0.27
N ILE A 604 0.25 -8.01 -0.89
CA ILE A 604 -0.21 -6.63 -1.10
C ILE A 604 -0.47 -5.92 0.23
N SER A 605 -1.07 -6.63 1.19
CA SER A 605 -1.30 -6.12 2.55
C SER A 605 0.02 -5.72 3.19
N LYS A 606 0.99 -6.63 3.18
CA LYS A 606 2.32 -6.41 3.75
C LYS A 606 3.02 -5.21 3.11
N ALA A 607 3.03 -5.11 1.78
CA ALA A 607 3.63 -3.97 1.09
C ALA A 607 2.92 -2.64 1.42
N THR A 608 1.60 -2.67 1.64
CA THR A 608 0.82 -1.47 2.02
C THR A 608 1.11 -1.05 3.46
N GLU A 609 1.27 -1.99 4.38
CA GLU A 609 1.62 -1.70 5.78
C GLU A 609 3.09 -1.27 5.94
N GLU A 610 4.01 -1.84 5.17
CA GLU A 610 5.40 -1.36 5.05
C GLU A 610 5.40 0.10 4.57
N LEU A 611 4.62 0.42 3.53
CA LEU A 611 4.48 1.79 3.04
C LEU A 611 3.97 2.77 4.11
N LYS A 612 2.91 2.41 4.83
CA LYS A 612 2.38 3.24 5.93
C LYS A 612 3.40 3.41 7.05
N SER A 613 4.24 2.40 7.29
CA SER A 613 5.31 2.44 8.28
C SER A 613 6.45 3.36 7.87
N ASP A 614 6.88 3.29 6.60
CA ASP A 614 7.85 4.23 6.02
C ASP A 614 7.32 5.67 6.10
N MET A 615 6.02 5.90 5.85
CA MET A 615 5.40 7.22 6.03
C MET A 615 5.45 7.73 7.48
N ARG A 616 5.26 6.85 8.47
CA ARG A 616 5.38 7.21 9.89
C ARG A 616 6.80 7.65 10.22
N LEU A 617 7.79 6.86 9.81
CA LEU A 617 9.21 7.17 10.02
C LEU A 617 9.60 8.50 9.36
N MET A 618 9.07 8.80 8.17
CA MET A 618 9.33 10.06 7.49
C MET A 618 8.72 11.26 8.19
N ASN A 619 7.50 11.12 8.70
CA ASN A 619 6.87 12.16 9.50
C ASN A 619 7.70 12.47 10.76
N GLU A 620 8.16 11.42 11.46
CA GLU A 620 9.04 11.54 12.63
C GLU A 620 10.34 12.29 12.31
N ASN A 621 10.88 12.06 11.11
CA ASN A 621 12.09 12.72 10.61
C ASN A 621 11.83 14.04 9.85
N LYS A 622 10.58 14.51 9.77
CA LYS A 622 10.16 15.71 9.03
C LYS A 622 10.64 15.75 7.56
N MET A 623 10.65 14.61 6.89
CA MET A 623 10.99 14.52 5.47
C MET A 623 9.83 15.00 4.60
N ARG A 624 10.11 15.51 3.39
CA ARG A 624 9.08 16.06 2.48
C ARG A 624 8.59 15.01 1.47
N PRO A 625 7.43 15.21 0.83
CA PRO A 625 6.94 14.31 -0.21
C PRO A 625 7.92 14.13 -1.38
N LYS A 626 8.69 15.15 -1.75
CA LYS A 626 9.72 15.02 -2.80
C LYS A 626 10.98 14.25 -2.36
N ASP A 627 11.26 14.23 -1.06
CA ASP A 627 12.32 13.40 -0.49
C ASP A 627 11.84 11.93 -0.34
N PHE A 628 10.55 11.69 -0.63
CA PHE A 628 9.90 10.39 -0.60
C PHE A 628 10.21 9.60 -1.87
N GLY A 629 11.19 8.71 -1.77
CA GLY A 629 11.25 7.55 -2.65
C GLY A 629 10.51 6.40 -2.00
N ILE A 630 9.27 6.17 -2.41
CA ILE A 630 8.57 4.96 -2.00
C ILE A 630 9.27 3.78 -2.68
N ARG A 631 9.81 2.90 -1.85
CA ARG A 631 10.31 1.59 -2.24
C ARG A 631 9.16 0.59 -2.03
N VAL A 632 8.71 -0.08 -3.08
CA VAL A 632 7.69 -1.14 -2.97
C VAL A 632 8.37 -2.47 -3.22
N LYS A 633 8.22 -3.39 -2.28
CA LYS A 633 8.77 -4.74 -2.40
C LYS A 633 8.31 -5.41 -3.70
N ASN A 634 9.25 -5.90 -4.50
CA ASN A 634 9.04 -6.51 -5.82
C ASN A 634 9.63 -7.94 -5.82
N ASP A 635 9.15 -8.79 -4.92
CA ASP A 635 9.74 -10.12 -4.65
C ASP A 635 9.01 -11.30 -5.34
N ALA A 636 7.92 -11.06 -6.07
CA ALA A 636 7.15 -12.11 -6.73
C ALA A 636 7.27 -12.01 -8.27
N ASP A 637 7.86 -13.03 -8.90
CA ASP A 637 8.00 -13.15 -10.36
C ASP A 637 6.64 -13.08 -11.10
N ASP A 638 5.55 -13.46 -10.43
CA ASP A 638 4.18 -13.55 -10.98
C ASP A 638 3.27 -12.35 -10.68
N LEU A 639 3.62 -11.47 -9.72
CA LEU A 639 2.73 -10.40 -9.24
C LEU A 639 3.33 -9.02 -9.52
N GLN A 640 2.71 -8.25 -10.40
CA GLN A 640 3.18 -6.91 -10.76
C GLN A 640 2.55 -5.84 -9.83
N ILE A 641 3.36 -5.01 -9.19
CA ILE A 641 2.92 -3.89 -8.32
C ILE A 641 1.87 -3.02 -9.01
N THR A 642 2.06 -2.74 -10.29
CA THR A 642 1.04 -2.14 -11.15
C THR A 642 1.33 -2.52 -12.60
N ALA A 643 0.45 -2.17 -13.54
CA ALA A 643 0.67 -2.53 -14.94
C ALA A 643 2.03 -1.97 -15.43
N ALA A 644 2.79 -2.79 -16.17
CA ALA A 644 4.17 -2.48 -16.59
C ALA A 644 4.35 -1.10 -17.27
N ASN A 645 3.31 -0.62 -17.95
CA ASN A 645 3.26 0.69 -18.58
C ASN A 645 3.14 1.88 -17.59
N LYS A 646 2.68 1.65 -16.35
CA LYS A 646 2.63 2.65 -15.27
C LYS A 646 3.94 2.74 -14.47
N MET A 647 4.87 1.81 -14.67
CA MET A 647 6.12 1.68 -13.89
C MET A 647 7.36 2.25 -14.61
N ARG A 648 7.17 2.97 -15.72
CA ARG A 648 8.27 3.45 -16.59
C ARG A 648 9.24 4.43 -15.92
N ASN A 649 8.86 5.01 -14.78
CA ASN A 649 9.67 5.93 -13.96
C ASN A 649 10.14 5.33 -12.62
N SER A 650 10.10 4.00 -12.47
CA SER A 650 10.63 3.28 -11.32
C SER A 650 11.93 2.52 -11.67
N LYS A 651 12.82 2.34 -10.71
CA LYS A 651 14.08 1.58 -10.76
C LYS A 651 14.12 0.57 -9.61
N ASP A 652 14.81 -0.54 -9.81
CA ASP A 652 15.00 -1.53 -8.75
C ASP A 652 16.04 -1.02 -7.73
N GLU A 653 15.79 -1.26 -6.45
CA GLU A 653 16.65 -0.98 -5.30
C GLU A 653 16.85 -2.29 -4.54
N LEU A 654 18.10 -2.61 -4.19
CA LEU A 654 18.40 -3.81 -3.41
C LEU A 654 18.52 -3.42 -1.93
N LEU A 655 17.66 -4.00 -1.09
CA LEU A 655 17.85 -4.03 0.35
C LEU A 655 18.53 -5.34 0.70
N VAL A 656 19.76 -5.28 1.23
CA VAL A 656 20.44 -6.50 1.66
C VAL A 656 19.97 -6.88 3.05
N ASN A 657 19.33 -8.05 3.17
CA ASN A 657 18.83 -8.61 4.43
C ASN A 657 19.92 -9.36 5.20
N SER A 658 20.88 -9.97 4.49
CA SER A 658 22.02 -10.68 5.07
C SER A 658 23.27 -10.45 4.23
N TYR A 659 24.37 -10.10 4.88
CA TYR A 659 25.68 -9.96 4.22
C TYR A 659 26.58 -11.20 4.38
N PHE A 660 26.14 -12.23 5.13
CA PHE A 660 26.95 -13.40 5.46
C PHE A 660 27.37 -14.20 4.23
N GLY A 661 28.59 -14.73 4.28
CA GLY A 661 29.19 -15.53 3.20
C GLY A 661 29.55 -14.73 1.95
N ASN A 662 29.57 -13.39 2.01
CA ASN A 662 29.87 -12.52 0.86
C ASN A 662 31.02 -11.53 1.11
N ILE A 663 31.58 -10.99 0.02
CA ILE A 663 32.51 -9.85 0.02
C ILE A 663 31.94 -8.74 -0.86
N ILE A 664 31.94 -7.53 -0.33
CA ILE A 664 31.33 -6.35 -0.93
C ILE A 664 32.39 -5.30 -1.12
N GLU A 665 32.43 -4.68 -2.28
CA GLU A 665 33.50 -3.77 -2.67
C GLU A 665 32.97 -2.40 -3.11
N THR A 666 33.86 -1.41 -3.20
CA THR A 666 33.57 -0.08 -3.75
C THR A 666 34.28 0.14 -5.11
N PRO A 667 33.88 -0.53 -6.20
CA PRO A 667 34.46 -0.33 -7.53
C PRO A 667 34.25 1.08 -8.09
N TYR A 668 33.22 1.79 -7.59
CA TYR A 668 32.92 3.16 -7.93
C TYR A 668 33.26 4.09 -6.76
N LEU A 669 34.08 5.09 -7.04
CA LEU A 669 34.45 6.16 -6.09
C LEU A 669 33.81 7.49 -6.52
N ILE A 670 33.84 8.48 -5.64
CA ILE A 670 33.37 9.84 -5.94
C ILE A 670 34.49 10.57 -6.70
N PHE A 671 34.17 11.15 -7.86
CA PHE A 671 35.13 11.88 -8.71
C PHE A 671 35.34 13.33 -8.24
N ASP A 672 35.72 13.49 -6.97
CA ASP A 672 35.96 14.78 -6.32
C ASP A 672 37.24 14.70 -5.47
N PRO A 673 38.30 15.45 -5.80
CA PRO A 673 39.56 15.45 -5.05
C PRO A 673 39.40 15.84 -3.58
N ALA A 674 38.53 16.80 -3.25
CA ALA A 674 38.34 17.24 -1.87
C ALA A 674 37.73 16.11 -1.02
N ILE A 675 36.74 15.41 -1.57
CA ILE A 675 36.10 14.26 -0.92
C ILE A 675 37.09 13.09 -0.78
N GLN A 676 37.86 12.77 -1.82
CA GLN A 676 38.86 11.70 -1.73
C GLN A 676 39.95 11.99 -0.70
N LYS A 677 40.44 13.24 -0.62
CA LYS A 677 41.38 13.67 0.43
C LYS A 677 40.77 13.55 1.83
N LYS A 678 39.49 13.89 1.98
CA LYS A 678 38.77 13.75 3.25
C LYS A 678 38.67 12.29 3.67
N ASN A 679 38.26 11.39 2.76
CA ASN A 679 38.20 9.95 3.01
C ASN A 679 39.57 9.38 3.39
N PHE A 680 40.63 9.76 2.67
CA PHE A 680 42.00 9.37 3.00
C PHE A 680 42.41 9.78 4.42
N ARG A 681 42.18 11.05 4.79
CA ARG A 681 42.48 11.54 6.15
C ARG A 681 41.69 10.78 7.21
N LYS A 682 40.41 10.46 6.96
CA LYS A 682 39.58 9.68 7.89
C LYS A 682 40.12 8.27 8.11
N ILE A 683 40.57 7.60 7.04
CA ILE A 683 41.23 6.30 7.14
C ILE A 683 42.55 6.41 7.91
N GLN A 684 43.37 7.42 7.58
CA GLN A 684 44.66 7.63 8.25
C GLN A 684 44.47 7.87 9.76
N GLU A 685 43.60 8.83 10.13
CA GLU A 685 43.25 9.12 11.53
C GLU A 685 42.74 7.88 12.25
N PHE A 686 41.90 7.07 11.60
CA PHE A 686 41.35 5.84 12.18
C PHE A 686 42.44 4.80 12.47
N ILE A 687 43.32 4.53 11.50
CA ILE A 687 44.43 3.58 11.67
C ILE A 687 45.41 4.07 12.74
N GLU A 688 45.76 5.35 12.74
CA GLU A 688 46.64 5.95 13.76
C GLU A 688 46.02 5.88 15.16
N THR A 689 44.70 6.10 15.28
CA THR A 689 43.97 5.96 16.54
C THR A 689 44.03 4.52 17.05
N LEU A 690 43.78 3.52 16.19
CA LEU A 690 43.88 2.10 16.58
C LEU A 690 45.27 1.72 17.08
N VAL A 691 46.32 2.21 16.41
CA VAL A 691 47.71 1.99 16.84
C VAL A 691 47.99 2.68 18.18
N SER A 692 47.48 3.90 18.39
CA SER A 692 47.62 4.63 19.67
C SER A 692 46.86 3.97 20.83
N ASP A 693 45.74 3.29 20.53
CA ASP A 693 44.96 2.48 21.47
C ASP A 693 45.62 1.13 21.80
N GLY A 694 46.82 0.87 21.27
CA GLY A 694 47.59 -0.34 21.54
C GLY A 694 47.29 -1.52 20.62
N ILE A 695 46.61 -1.31 19.48
CA ILE A 695 46.34 -2.35 18.49
C ILE A 695 47.32 -2.15 17.30
N PRO A 696 48.44 -2.90 17.24
CA PRO A 696 49.53 -2.58 16.33
C PRO A 696 49.20 -2.92 14.87
N LEU A 697 49.78 -2.12 13.95
CA LEU A 697 49.81 -2.40 12.52
C LEU A 697 51.06 -3.24 12.19
N GLU A 698 50.85 -4.53 11.92
CA GLU A 698 51.94 -5.49 11.72
C GLU A 698 51.90 -6.15 10.35
N ARG A 699 53.06 -6.48 9.80
CA ARG A 699 53.15 -7.27 8.57
C ARG A 699 52.95 -8.73 8.92
N GLN A 700 51.84 -9.29 8.46
CA GLN A 700 51.48 -10.69 8.68
C GLN A 700 51.98 -11.54 7.51
N HIS A 701 52.68 -12.62 7.83
CA HIS A 701 53.13 -13.59 6.84
C HIS A 701 51.96 -14.52 6.48
N ASN A 702 51.72 -14.72 5.19
CA ASN A 702 50.63 -15.58 4.71
C ASN A 702 51.21 -16.70 3.85
N SER A 703 51.12 -17.95 4.31
CA SER A 703 51.69 -19.14 3.66
C SER A 703 51.18 -19.34 2.22
N TYR A 704 49.97 -18.85 1.92
CA TYR A 704 49.33 -18.88 0.60
C TYR A 704 48.86 -17.47 0.19
N GLY A 705 49.77 -16.51 0.13
CA GLY A 705 49.44 -15.14 -0.27
C GLY A 705 50.62 -14.19 -0.31
N LYS A 706 50.32 -12.90 -0.39
CA LYS A 706 51.31 -11.85 -0.18
C LYS A 706 51.24 -11.41 1.28
N ASP A 707 52.39 -11.13 1.88
CA ASP A 707 52.45 -10.49 3.19
C ASP A 707 51.75 -9.13 3.14
N ARG A 708 50.84 -8.90 4.09
CA ARG A 708 50.05 -7.65 4.17
C ARG A 708 50.22 -7.01 5.53
N TYR A 709 50.12 -5.69 5.58
CA TYR A 709 49.95 -4.99 6.85
C TYR A 709 48.52 -5.17 7.34
N MET A 710 48.38 -5.61 8.59
CA MET A 710 47.09 -5.91 9.20
C MET A 710 46.98 -5.38 10.62
N ILE A 711 45.75 -5.08 11.02
CA ILE A 711 45.32 -4.83 12.40
C ILE A 711 44.29 -5.91 12.73
N LYS A 712 44.49 -6.63 13.83
CA LYS A 712 43.59 -7.72 14.24
C LYS A 712 42.69 -7.31 15.40
N ASN A 713 41.53 -7.96 15.52
CA ASN A 713 40.62 -7.83 16.67
C ASN A 713 40.07 -6.42 16.91
N VAL A 714 39.63 -5.75 15.85
CA VAL A 714 38.98 -4.44 15.95
C VAL A 714 37.49 -4.62 16.25
N PRO A 715 36.94 -4.01 17.32
CA PRO A 715 35.52 -4.12 17.64
C PRO A 715 34.61 -3.63 16.50
N LYS A 716 33.51 -4.34 16.26
CA LYS A 716 32.54 -4.03 15.19
C LYS A 716 32.01 -2.59 15.21
N THR A 717 31.85 -2.01 16.40
CA THR A 717 31.41 -0.62 16.58
C THR A 717 32.38 0.39 15.99
N LYS A 718 33.70 0.16 16.07
CA LYS A 718 34.73 1.02 15.45
C LYS A 718 34.68 0.94 13.93
N ILE A 719 34.38 -0.24 13.38
CA ILE A 719 34.21 -0.44 11.92
C ILE A 719 32.96 0.27 11.41
N ALA A 720 31.83 0.12 12.11
CA ALA A 720 30.59 0.79 11.76
C ALA A 720 30.73 2.33 11.79
N ASP A 721 31.37 2.86 12.85
CA ASP A 721 31.64 4.31 12.97
C ASP A 721 32.54 4.83 11.85
N LEU A 722 33.58 4.08 11.44
CA LEU A 722 34.40 4.43 10.28
C LEU A 722 33.57 4.51 9.01
N ILE A 723 32.76 3.48 8.71
CA ILE A 723 31.96 3.40 7.48
C ILE A 723 30.99 4.59 7.36
N LEU A 724 30.36 5.01 8.46
CA LEU A 724 29.45 6.18 8.48
C LEU A 724 30.18 7.51 8.28
N LYS A 725 31.47 7.59 8.63
CA LYS A 725 32.29 8.80 8.48
C LYS A 725 32.86 8.99 7.07
N LEU A 726 32.78 7.98 6.22
CA LEU A 726 33.31 8.00 4.86
C LEU A 726 32.25 8.40 3.84
N ASP A 727 32.64 9.24 2.89
CA ASP A 727 31.81 9.61 1.76
C ASP A 727 31.95 8.52 0.68
N ILE A 728 31.02 7.55 0.68
CA ILE A 728 31.00 6.42 -0.26
C ILE A 728 30.12 6.74 -1.47
N SER A 729 30.60 6.38 -2.66
CA SER A 729 29.85 6.59 -3.90
C SER A 729 28.53 5.82 -3.90
N ARG A 730 27.44 6.50 -4.28
CA ARG A 730 26.09 5.92 -4.36
C ARG A 730 25.97 4.79 -5.39
N TYR A 731 26.89 4.74 -6.36
CA TYR A 731 26.90 3.76 -7.46
C TYR A 731 27.35 2.36 -7.02
N ASN A 732 27.81 2.19 -5.78
CA ASN A 732 28.03 0.86 -5.22
C ASN A 732 26.69 0.26 -4.78
N GLY A 733 26.19 -0.73 -5.53
CA GLY A 733 24.87 -1.33 -5.32
C GLY A 733 24.74 -2.02 -3.96
N HIS A 734 25.73 -2.84 -3.58
CA HIS A 734 25.70 -3.63 -2.34
C HIS A 734 26.43 -2.95 -1.16
N PHE A 735 27.30 -1.95 -1.41
CA PHE A 735 28.05 -1.24 -0.37
C PHE A 735 27.32 0.05 0.02
N LYS A 736 26.25 -0.07 0.82
CA LYS A 736 25.46 1.07 1.33
C LYS A 736 25.80 1.32 2.81
N PRO A 737 26.44 2.44 3.19
CA PRO A 737 26.91 2.67 4.56
C PRO A 737 25.86 2.44 5.64
N TYR A 738 24.64 2.96 5.46
CA TYR A 738 23.57 2.81 6.44
C TYR A 738 23.09 1.36 6.58
N GLN A 739 22.84 0.64 5.46
CA GLN A 739 22.40 -0.76 5.52
C GLN A 739 23.48 -1.66 6.13
N LEU A 740 24.73 -1.46 5.71
CA LEU A 740 25.89 -2.21 6.18
C LEU A 740 26.13 -2.02 7.67
N THR A 741 26.04 -0.78 8.16
CA THR A 741 26.25 -0.46 9.58
C THR A 741 25.07 -0.92 10.44
N ASN A 742 23.84 -0.83 9.94
CA ASN A 742 22.66 -1.38 10.59
C ASN A 742 22.77 -2.90 10.76
N PHE A 743 23.22 -3.62 9.73
CA PHE A 743 23.50 -5.05 9.81
C PHE A 743 24.61 -5.35 10.82
N ILE A 744 25.75 -4.66 10.76
CA ILE A 744 26.87 -4.88 11.68
C ILE A 744 26.44 -4.64 13.15
N ASN A 745 25.69 -3.57 13.41
CA ASN A 745 25.33 -3.20 14.78
C ASN A 745 24.19 -4.05 15.37
N ASN A 746 23.21 -4.47 14.56
CA ASN A 746 22.06 -5.26 15.03
C ASN A 746 22.28 -6.78 14.95
N CYS A 747 23.44 -7.23 14.46
CA CYS A 747 23.75 -8.65 14.43
C CYS A 747 24.40 -9.09 15.75
N ASP A 748 23.71 -9.99 16.46
CA ASP A 748 24.15 -10.58 17.73
C ASP A 748 25.02 -11.83 17.56
N GLU A 749 25.43 -12.15 16.33
CA GLU A 749 26.26 -13.32 16.05
C GLU A 749 27.73 -13.09 16.49
N PRO A 750 28.31 -13.98 17.32
CA PRO A 750 29.66 -13.80 17.85
C PRO A 750 30.75 -13.69 16.77
N CYS A 751 30.50 -14.25 15.58
CA CYS A 751 31.45 -14.18 14.47
C CYS A 751 31.66 -12.76 13.95
N LEU A 752 30.76 -11.81 14.22
CA LEU A 752 30.87 -10.41 13.79
C LEU A 752 31.37 -9.45 14.87
N ASP A 753 31.66 -9.90 16.09
CA ASP A 753 32.07 -9.00 17.17
C ASP A 753 33.42 -8.31 16.93
N MET A 754 34.32 -9.02 16.22
CA MET A 754 35.69 -8.59 15.98
C MET A 754 36.06 -8.72 14.50
N PHE A 755 36.53 -7.61 13.93
CA PHE A 755 37.01 -7.52 12.56
C PHE A 755 38.54 -7.49 12.50
N ASP A 756 39.09 -8.07 11.45
CA ASP A 756 40.45 -7.79 11.05
C ASP A 756 40.45 -6.71 9.95
N ILE A 757 41.52 -5.94 9.86
CA ILE A 757 41.73 -4.89 8.85
C ILE A 757 43.00 -5.22 8.07
N ALA A 758 42.96 -5.11 6.75
CA ALA A 758 44.10 -5.28 5.88
C ALA A 758 44.33 -4.06 4.97
N LEU A 759 45.58 -3.60 4.91
CA LEU A 759 46.04 -2.60 3.94
C LEU A 759 46.64 -3.31 2.71
N ILE A 760 46.06 -3.08 1.54
CA ILE A 760 46.50 -3.71 0.30
C ILE A 760 47.60 -2.89 -0.36
N GLU A 761 48.74 -3.53 -0.56
CA GLU A 761 49.88 -2.96 -1.28
C GLU A 761 49.87 -3.34 -2.76
N GLY A 762 50.22 -2.38 -3.61
CA GLY A 762 50.49 -2.57 -5.03
C GLY A 762 51.94 -3.02 -5.30
N THR A 763 52.19 -3.50 -6.53
CA THR A 763 53.55 -3.86 -6.99
C THR A 763 54.06 -3.01 -8.14
N LYS A 764 53.22 -2.07 -8.64
CA LYS A 764 53.48 -1.30 -9.86
C LYS A 764 53.43 0.21 -9.66
N SER A 765 53.05 0.70 -8.48
CA SER A 765 53.05 2.13 -8.19
C SER A 765 54.38 2.52 -7.54
N GLU A 766 54.90 3.68 -7.92
CA GLU A 766 56.03 4.34 -7.24
C GLU A 766 55.55 5.16 -6.03
N LYS A 767 54.23 5.34 -5.88
CA LYS A 767 53.61 6.13 -4.83
C LYS A 767 53.59 5.36 -3.51
N LYS A 768 54.41 5.81 -2.57
CA LYS A 768 54.46 5.30 -1.20
C LYS A 768 53.75 6.26 -0.26
N ILE A 769 52.93 5.70 0.63
CA ILE A 769 52.14 6.45 1.59
C ILE A 769 52.51 6.00 2.99
N GLU A 770 52.84 6.94 3.87
CA GLU A 770 53.12 6.64 5.26
C GLU A 770 51.81 6.64 6.06
N ILE A 771 51.54 5.54 6.77
CA ILE A 771 50.43 5.41 7.71
C ILE A 771 50.96 4.79 8.99
N ALA A 772 50.76 5.46 10.14
CA ALA A 772 51.22 5.00 11.45
C ALA A 772 52.69 4.53 11.48
N GLY A 773 53.58 5.25 10.79
CA GLY A 773 55.01 4.95 10.70
C GLY A 773 55.37 3.74 9.82
N LYS A 774 54.44 3.25 8.98
CA LYS A 774 54.68 2.20 7.98
C LYS A 774 54.52 2.75 6.57
N GLU A 775 55.48 2.45 5.68
CA GLU A 775 55.34 2.74 4.25
C GLU A 775 54.44 1.70 3.58
N ILE A 776 53.35 2.15 2.96
CA ILE A 776 52.39 1.36 2.19
C ILE A 776 52.50 1.75 0.71
N VAL A 777 52.76 0.77 -0.17
CA VAL A 777 52.82 1.02 -1.62
C VAL A 777 51.40 1.08 -2.20
N ALA A 778 51.04 2.16 -2.86
CA ALA A 778 49.70 2.33 -3.43
C ALA A 778 49.40 1.30 -4.54
N VAL A 779 48.12 0.94 -4.68
CA VAL A 779 47.61 0.03 -5.71
C VAL A 779 47.41 0.82 -7.01
N PHE A 780 48.25 0.53 -8.01
CA PHE A 780 48.13 1.15 -9.32
C PHE A 780 46.95 0.58 -10.13
N ARG A 781 46.09 1.46 -10.66
CA ARG A 781 44.95 1.13 -11.52
C ARG A 781 44.96 1.97 -12.78
N SER A 782 45.15 1.33 -13.93
CA SER A 782 45.13 1.99 -15.25
C SER A 782 43.83 1.76 -16.01
N GLY A 783 43.50 2.69 -16.92
CA GLY A 783 42.29 2.64 -17.74
C GLY A 783 41.02 2.99 -16.99
N CYS A 784 41.13 3.76 -15.90
CA CYS A 784 39.99 4.26 -15.14
C CYS A 784 39.18 5.26 -15.98
N SER A 785 37.86 5.28 -15.81
CA SER A 785 36.98 6.25 -16.46
C SER A 785 36.28 7.13 -15.44
N ALA A 786 36.00 8.37 -15.82
CA ALA A 786 35.31 9.34 -14.97
C ALA A 786 34.09 9.91 -15.68
N SER A 787 33.01 10.10 -14.92
CA SER A 787 31.82 10.84 -15.34
C SER A 787 31.70 12.07 -14.45
N VAL A 788 31.94 13.24 -15.05
CA VAL A 788 31.98 14.53 -14.33
C VAL A 788 30.58 14.95 -13.88
N GLU A 789 29.58 14.79 -14.74
CA GLU A 789 28.18 15.11 -14.43
C GLU A 789 27.63 14.25 -13.28
N GLU A 790 28.07 12.99 -13.21
CA GLU A 790 27.63 12.03 -12.20
C GLU A 790 28.50 12.00 -10.94
N ASN A 791 29.59 12.78 -10.92
CA ASN A 791 30.62 12.74 -9.89
C ASN A 791 31.14 11.31 -9.60
N ARG A 792 31.33 10.51 -10.65
CA ARG A 792 31.62 9.07 -10.57
C ARG A 792 32.98 8.73 -11.15
N LEU A 793 33.78 8.01 -10.38
CA LEU A 793 35.09 7.48 -10.76
C LEU A 793 35.06 5.95 -10.77
N ASN A 794 35.26 5.35 -11.94
CA ASN A 794 35.33 3.90 -12.09
C ASN A 794 36.78 3.41 -12.04
N ILE A 795 37.10 2.62 -11.01
CA ILE A 795 38.45 2.12 -10.72
C ILE A 795 38.70 0.73 -11.31
N GLY A 796 37.65 0.01 -11.68
CA GLY A 796 37.68 -1.40 -12.04
C GLY A 796 37.33 -1.68 -13.50
N ARG A 797 37.71 -2.85 -13.99
CA ARG A 797 37.07 -3.47 -15.17
C ARG A 797 35.99 -4.41 -14.64
N ARG A 798 34.77 -4.32 -15.16
CA ARG A 798 33.63 -5.19 -14.78
C ARG A 798 33.23 -5.10 -13.30
N GLY A 799 33.23 -3.89 -12.74
CA GLY A 799 32.66 -3.65 -11.40
C GLY A 799 33.41 -4.27 -10.21
N LYS A 800 34.73 -4.55 -10.30
CA LYS A 800 35.53 -5.08 -9.18
C LYS A 800 36.71 -4.18 -8.81
N LEU A 801 36.91 -3.97 -7.50
CA LEU A 801 38.04 -3.24 -6.92
C LEU A 801 39.15 -4.19 -6.46
N GLY A 802 38.80 -5.33 -5.90
CA GLY A 802 39.68 -6.32 -5.31
C GLY A 802 40.22 -7.35 -6.30
N GLY A 803 41.35 -7.94 -5.95
CA GLY A 803 41.86 -9.13 -6.62
C GLY A 803 41.22 -10.40 -6.07
N PRO A 804 41.08 -11.47 -6.86
CA PRO A 804 40.45 -12.72 -6.42
C PRO A 804 41.17 -13.41 -5.24
N GLY A 805 42.45 -13.08 -5.01
CA GLY A 805 43.22 -13.57 -3.87
C GLY A 805 43.12 -12.72 -2.60
N ASP A 806 42.52 -11.52 -2.65
CA ASP A 806 42.49 -10.61 -1.49
C ASP A 806 41.63 -11.17 -0.35
N GLY A 807 40.60 -11.96 -0.66
CA GLY A 807 39.76 -12.63 0.34
C GLY A 807 40.44 -13.73 1.16
N MET A 808 41.63 -14.20 0.74
CA MET A 808 42.47 -15.12 1.51
C MET A 808 43.22 -14.43 2.65
N THR A 809 43.22 -13.10 2.68
CA THR A 809 43.89 -12.33 3.74
C THR A 809 43.25 -12.63 5.09
N GLY A 810 44.08 -12.82 6.11
CA GLY A 810 43.63 -13.13 7.47
C GLY A 810 43.36 -14.62 7.75
N ILE A 811 43.44 -15.51 6.76
CA ILE A 811 43.42 -16.96 6.99
C ILE A 811 44.78 -17.36 7.59
N ALA A 812 44.76 -17.94 8.78
CA ALA A 812 45.94 -18.37 9.52
C ALA A 812 45.71 -19.77 10.13
N ASP A 813 46.74 -20.35 10.73
CA ASP A 813 46.65 -21.64 11.43
C ASP A 813 45.70 -21.51 12.63
N VAL A 814 44.70 -22.40 12.72
CA VAL A 814 43.67 -22.38 13.78
C VAL A 814 43.38 -23.82 14.23
N ASP A 815 43.33 -24.02 15.55
CA ASP A 815 42.97 -25.30 16.19
C ASP A 815 43.74 -26.53 15.66
N GLY A 816 45.04 -26.37 15.41
CA GLY A 816 45.91 -27.45 14.92
C GLY A 816 45.76 -27.78 13.43
N ARG A 817 44.94 -27.02 12.69
CA ARG A 817 44.87 -27.07 11.22
C ARG A 817 45.75 -25.98 10.63
N THR A 818 46.50 -26.32 9.60
CA THR A 818 47.30 -25.32 8.88
C THR A 818 46.41 -24.46 7.99
N ALA A 819 46.82 -23.23 7.71
CA ALA A 819 46.13 -22.34 6.76
C ALA A 819 45.95 -23.01 5.38
N GLU A 820 46.89 -23.87 4.99
CA GLU A 820 46.86 -24.66 3.75
C GLU A 820 45.69 -25.66 3.76
N GLU A 821 45.55 -26.45 4.84
CA GLU A 821 44.43 -27.38 5.00
C GLU A 821 43.08 -26.66 4.98
N ILE A 822 42.99 -25.48 5.62
CA ILE A 822 41.76 -24.68 5.64
C ILE A 822 41.37 -24.21 4.23
N ILE A 823 42.35 -23.72 3.47
CA ILE A 823 42.16 -23.24 2.09
C ILE A 823 41.74 -24.39 1.16
N ASP A 824 42.36 -25.56 1.29
CA ASP A 824 42.05 -26.70 0.43
C ASP A 824 40.65 -27.25 0.71
N VAL A 825 40.22 -27.33 1.97
CA VAL A 825 38.84 -27.67 2.34
C VAL A 825 37.84 -26.68 1.74
N ALA A 826 38.14 -25.38 1.75
CA ALA A 826 37.27 -24.37 1.15
C ALA A 826 37.18 -24.53 -0.39
N ARG A 827 38.29 -24.84 -1.06
CA ARG A 827 38.32 -25.12 -2.51
C ARG A 827 37.48 -26.35 -2.86
N GLU A 828 37.58 -27.42 -2.08
CA GLU A 828 36.77 -28.63 -2.29
C GLU A 828 35.27 -28.35 -2.18
N ARG A 829 34.86 -27.61 -1.14
CA ARG A 829 33.46 -27.21 -0.94
C ARG A 829 32.94 -26.34 -2.09
N PHE A 830 33.74 -25.37 -2.54
CA PHE A 830 33.41 -24.55 -3.71
C PHE A 830 33.19 -25.40 -4.95
N ARG A 831 34.11 -26.34 -5.25
CA ARG A 831 33.99 -27.22 -6.43
C ARG A 831 32.71 -28.06 -6.37
N ALA A 832 32.35 -28.59 -5.20
CA ALA A 832 31.13 -29.36 -5.01
C ALA A 832 29.86 -28.50 -5.25
N ALA A 833 29.82 -27.28 -4.71
CA ALA A 833 28.72 -26.34 -4.92
C ALA A 833 28.61 -25.92 -6.39
N TYR A 834 29.72 -25.54 -7.02
CA TYR A 834 29.78 -25.15 -8.43
C TYR A 834 29.27 -26.26 -9.37
N LYS A 835 29.64 -27.51 -9.09
CA LYS A 835 29.17 -28.67 -9.87
C LYS A 835 27.66 -28.88 -9.75
N LYS A 836 27.09 -28.68 -8.56
CA LYS A 836 25.65 -28.79 -8.30
C LYS A 836 24.86 -27.70 -9.03
N GLU A 837 25.36 -26.47 -9.00
CA GLU A 837 24.68 -25.30 -9.56
C GLU A 837 24.83 -25.20 -11.09
N LYS A 838 26.06 -25.19 -11.59
CA LYS A 838 26.36 -24.97 -13.02
C LYS A 838 26.37 -26.27 -13.85
N LYS A 839 26.10 -27.43 -13.22
CA LYS A 839 26.10 -28.77 -13.84
C LYS A 839 27.39 -29.12 -14.61
N LYS A 840 28.53 -28.53 -14.23
CA LYS A 840 29.87 -28.73 -14.85
C LYS A 840 30.99 -28.63 -13.82
N ASP A 841 32.13 -29.27 -14.09
CA ASP A 841 33.29 -29.21 -13.18
C ASP A 841 34.03 -27.87 -13.28
N PHE A 842 34.55 -27.40 -12.14
CA PHE A 842 35.42 -26.22 -12.09
C PHE A 842 36.83 -26.57 -12.57
N LYS A 843 37.40 -25.76 -13.48
CA LYS A 843 38.72 -26.04 -14.06
C LYS A 843 39.82 -25.90 -13.01
N GLU A 844 40.76 -26.84 -12.96
CA GLU A 844 41.86 -26.87 -11.97
C GLU A 844 42.70 -25.59 -11.92
N ASN A 845 42.95 -24.96 -13.07
CA ASN A 845 43.78 -23.74 -13.18
C ASN A 845 42.96 -22.45 -13.12
N SER A 846 41.66 -22.51 -12.84
CA SER A 846 40.82 -21.31 -12.70
C SER A 846 41.05 -20.63 -11.36
N THR A 847 41.00 -19.30 -11.36
CA THR A 847 41.09 -18.52 -10.14
C THR A 847 39.77 -18.57 -9.37
N TYR A 848 39.84 -18.86 -8.08
CA TYR A 848 38.66 -18.87 -7.20
C TYR A 848 38.18 -17.43 -6.96
N PRO A 849 36.87 -17.17 -7.06
CA PRO A 849 36.30 -15.87 -6.69
C PRO A 849 36.60 -15.51 -5.22
N GLY A 850 36.75 -14.22 -4.91
CA GLY A 850 37.04 -13.76 -3.55
C GLY A 850 35.99 -14.19 -2.51
N ILE A 851 34.72 -14.26 -2.92
CA ILE A 851 33.59 -14.76 -2.11
C ILE A 851 33.81 -16.19 -1.59
N THR A 852 34.57 -17.02 -2.32
CA THR A 852 34.89 -18.40 -1.93
C THR A 852 35.41 -18.47 -0.51
N TRP A 853 36.29 -17.55 -0.16
CA TRP A 853 36.98 -17.57 1.11
C TRP A 853 36.07 -17.14 2.26
N PHE A 854 35.04 -16.34 2.01
CA PHE A 854 34.08 -15.92 3.02
C PHE A 854 32.95 -16.92 3.20
N ARG A 855 32.57 -17.58 2.11
CA ARG A 855 31.51 -18.58 2.09
C ARG A 855 31.94 -19.94 2.63
N TYR A 856 33.13 -20.42 2.32
CA TYR A 856 33.48 -21.83 2.57
C TYR A 856 34.52 -22.07 3.67
N VAL A 857 35.19 -21.02 4.15
CA VAL A 857 36.11 -21.10 5.29
C VAL A 857 35.32 -20.94 6.59
N LYS A 858 35.36 -21.97 7.44
CA LYS A 858 34.74 -21.90 8.77
C LYS A 858 35.57 -21.06 9.74
N ASP A 859 34.90 -20.48 10.72
CA ASP A 859 35.52 -19.83 11.89
C ASP A 859 36.46 -18.67 11.56
N ARG A 860 36.37 -18.10 10.35
CA ARG A 860 37.10 -16.89 9.99
C ARG A 860 36.40 -15.65 10.54
N LYS A 861 37.20 -14.61 10.83
CA LYS A 861 36.68 -13.29 11.15
C LYS A 861 36.24 -12.53 9.91
N PRO A 862 35.31 -11.58 10.04
CA PRO A 862 35.06 -10.60 9.01
C PRO A 862 36.29 -9.73 8.80
N LEU A 863 36.45 -9.23 7.57
CA LEU A 863 37.65 -8.54 7.12
C LEU A 863 37.29 -7.24 6.42
N LEU A 864 37.82 -6.12 6.91
CA LEU A 864 37.84 -4.84 6.19
C LEU A 864 39.15 -4.73 5.41
N ILE A 865 39.05 -4.53 4.10
CA ILE A 865 40.18 -4.37 3.19
C ILE A 865 40.19 -2.94 2.69
N ILE A 866 41.34 -2.27 2.82
CA ILE A 866 41.54 -0.88 2.42
C ILE A 866 42.52 -0.83 1.25
N TYR A 867 42.11 -0.17 0.18
CA TYR A 867 42.89 0.06 -1.03
C TYR A 867 43.27 1.55 -1.12
N LEU A 868 44.57 1.85 -1.05
CA LEU A 868 45.10 3.16 -1.38
C LEU A 868 45.40 3.16 -2.88
N VAL A 869 44.52 3.76 -3.68
CA VAL A 869 44.55 3.62 -5.13
C VAL A 869 45.30 4.79 -5.78
N ASP A 870 46.28 4.43 -6.60
CA ASP A 870 46.96 5.32 -7.52
C ASP A 870 46.37 5.13 -8.93
N ILE A 871 45.74 6.17 -9.45
CA ILE A 871 44.79 6.07 -10.56
C ILE A 871 45.41 6.61 -11.83
N GLU A 872 45.21 5.92 -12.95
CA GLU A 872 45.51 6.41 -14.29
C GLU A 872 44.28 6.25 -15.19
N GLY A 873 43.87 7.37 -15.80
CA GLY A 873 42.70 7.45 -16.67
C GLY A 873 42.90 6.84 -18.05
N GLN A 874 41.80 6.65 -18.77
CA GLN A 874 41.83 6.29 -20.20
C GLN A 874 42.42 7.43 -21.06
N GLU A 875 43.05 7.10 -22.19
CA GLU A 875 43.73 8.08 -23.06
C GLU A 875 42.81 9.21 -23.52
N ASN A 876 41.54 8.90 -23.81
CA ASN A 876 40.51 9.86 -24.22
C ASN A 876 40.05 10.81 -23.10
N GLN A 877 40.38 10.54 -21.83
CA GLN A 877 40.05 11.37 -20.67
C GLN A 877 41.31 11.90 -19.95
N LYS A 878 42.48 11.85 -20.60
CA LYS A 878 43.77 12.18 -19.99
C LYS A 878 43.80 13.56 -19.31
N GLN A 879 43.31 14.61 -19.96
CA GLN A 879 43.28 15.97 -19.39
C GLN A 879 42.47 16.06 -18.09
N VAL A 880 41.34 15.35 -18.02
CA VAL A 880 40.46 15.32 -16.84
C VAL A 880 41.17 14.64 -15.67
N PHE A 881 41.84 13.52 -15.93
CA PHE A 881 42.61 12.80 -14.92
C PHE A 881 43.91 13.50 -14.52
N ASP A 882 44.57 14.23 -15.42
CA ASP A 882 45.77 15.02 -15.10
C ASP A 882 45.41 16.17 -14.14
N LYS A 883 44.28 16.83 -14.37
CA LYS A 883 43.75 17.84 -13.43
C LYS A 883 43.40 17.23 -12.08
N PHE A 884 42.67 16.11 -12.07
CA PHE A 884 42.33 15.39 -10.84
C PHE A 884 43.59 14.98 -10.06
N LYS A 885 44.61 14.44 -10.73
CA LYS A 885 45.90 14.08 -10.12
C LYS A 885 46.63 15.28 -9.53
N ALA A 886 46.67 16.41 -10.24
CA ALA A 886 47.28 17.64 -9.75
C ALA A 886 46.57 18.15 -8.50
N GLU A 887 45.23 18.14 -8.50
CA GLU A 887 44.44 18.54 -7.35
C GLU A 887 44.55 17.56 -6.18
N MET A 888 44.74 16.26 -6.42
CA MET A 888 45.00 15.26 -5.38
C MET A 888 46.34 15.46 -4.68
N ASP A 889 47.29 16.18 -5.27
CA ASP A 889 48.55 16.60 -4.65
C ASP A 889 49.30 15.45 -3.94
N GLY A 890 49.48 14.33 -4.67
CA GLY A 890 50.17 13.16 -4.13
C GLY A 890 49.38 12.33 -3.11
N ILE A 891 48.12 12.67 -2.79
CA ILE A 891 47.24 11.85 -1.94
C ILE A 891 46.57 10.75 -2.80
N PRO A 892 46.44 9.49 -2.34
CA PRO A 892 45.75 8.43 -3.09
C PRO A 892 44.22 8.54 -2.93
N SER A 893 43.47 7.95 -3.85
CA SER A 893 42.04 7.72 -3.62
C SER A 893 41.84 6.48 -2.75
N VAL A 894 40.71 6.40 -2.04
CA VAL A 894 40.43 5.28 -1.12
C VAL A 894 39.32 4.42 -1.67
N GLY A 895 39.59 3.12 -1.83
CA GLY A 895 38.58 2.10 -2.05
C GLY A 895 38.53 1.11 -0.89
N LEU A 896 37.37 0.49 -0.68
CA LEU A 896 37.13 -0.47 0.40
C LEU A 896 36.57 -1.78 -0.15
N ALA A 897 36.87 -2.86 0.55
CA ALA A 897 36.08 -4.08 0.50
C ALA A 897 35.81 -4.58 1.93
N ILE A 898 34.66 -5.18 2.16
CA ILE A 898 34.30 -5.80 3.45
C ILE A 898 33.76 -7.19 3.17
N GLY A 899 34.30 -8.19 3.86
CA GLY A 899 33.82 -9.56 3.73
C GLY A 899 33.36 -10.14 5.05
N PHE A 900 32.26 -10.89 4.99
CA PHE A 900 31.58 -11.48 6.14
C PHE A 900 31.62 -13.01 6.04
N PRO A 901 32.04 -13.73 7.10
CA PRO A 901 32.02 -15.19 7.12
C PRO A 901 30.60 -15.75 6.89
N GLU A 902 30.47 -16.98 6.41
CA GLU A 902 29.20 -17.71 6.48
C GLU A 902 28.85 -18.04 7.95
N ASN A 903 27.54 -18.10 8.26
CA ASN A 903 27.02 -18.57 9.55
C ASN A 903 26.10 -19.77 9.31
N GLU A 904 26.27 -20.86 10.07
CA GLU A 904 25.46 -22.08 9.96
C GLU A 904 23.97 -21.88 10.30
N ARG A 905 23.61 -20.78 10.98
CA ARG A 905 22.23 -20.44 11.38
C ARG A 905 21.53 -19.42 10.48
N ALA A 906 22.27 -18.69 9.64
CA ALA A 906 21.73 -17.60 8.83
C ALA A 906 21.73 -17.97 7.33
N SER A 907 20.75 -17.44 6.60
CA SER A 907 20.72 -17.52 5.15
C SER A 907 21.95 -16.86 4.52
N VAL A 908 22.54 -17.55 3.54
CA VAL A 908 23.72 -17.10 2.80
C VAL A 908 23.31 -15.95 1.88
N PHE A 909 23.93 -14.78 2.06
CA PHE A 909 23.66 -13.51 1.38
C PHE A 909 22.26 -13.35 0.78
N GLU A 910 21.35 -12.71 1.51
CA GLU A 910 19.98 -12.46 1.06
C GLU A 910 19.75 -10.97 0.82
N TYR A 911 19.03 -10.66 -0.25
CA TYR A 911 18.56 -9.31 -0.54
C TYR A 911 17.11 -9.36 -1.05
N THR A 912 16.37 -8.29 -0.77
CA THR A 912 15.02 -8.04 -1.28
C THR A 912 15.11 -6.94 -2.32
N THR A 913 14.45 -7.13 -3.45
CA THR A 913 14.40 -6.12 -4.51
C THR A 913 13.17 -5.27 -4.30
N TYR A 914 13.38 -3.99 -4.03
CA TYR A 914 12.34 -2.99 -4.02
C TYR A 914 12.31 -2.27 -5.36
N ARG A 915 11.18 -1.66 -5.72
CA ARG A 915 11.12 -0.65 -6.78
C ARG A 915 10.92 0.73 -6.19
N ALA A 916 11.82 1.64 -6.51
CA ALA A 916 11.80 3.03 -6.08
C ALA A 916 11.64 3.98 -7.30
N ASN A 917 11.13 5.19 -7.09
CA ASN A 917 11.04 6.18 -8.19
C ASN A 917 12.44 6.69 -8.63
N LYS A 918 12.52 7.37 -9.78
CA LYS A 918 13.76 7.99 -10.28
C LYS A 918 14.37 9.05 -9.36
N ALA A 919 13.58 9.73 -8.53
CA ALA A 919 14.08 10.72 -7.57
C ALA A 919 14.89 10.05 -6.43
N TYR A 920 14.51 8.84 -6.02
CA TYR A 920 15.26 8.00 -5.08
C TYR A 920 16.61 7.54 -5.64
N ASN A 921 16.64 7.23 -6.95
CA ASN A 921 17.83 6.82 -7.69
C ASN A 921 18.17 7.84 -8.77
N TRP A 922 18.67 9.02 -8.36
CA TRP A 922 19.30 9.97 -9.28
C TRP A 922 20.51 9.28 -9.96
N PHE A 923 20.27 8.86 -11.21
CA PHE A 923 21.15 8.12 -12.14
C PHE A 923 21.45 6.63 -11.88
N GLU A 924 21.93 5.97 -12.93
CA GLU A 924 21.80 4.56 -13.34
C GLU A 924 22.31 3.50 -12.35
N LEU A 925 21.53 2.43 -12.16
CA LEU A 925 21.97 1.21 -11.47
C LEU A 925 21.64 -0.10 -12.23
N ASN A 926 20.68 -0.08 -13.17
CA ASN A 926 20.20 -1.29 -13.84
C ASN A 926 21.23 -1.90 -14.81
N ASP A 927 21.99 -1.09 -15.55
CA ASP A 927 23.04 -1.61 -16.45
C ASP A 927 24.26 -2.16 -15.67
N ILE A 928 24.43 -1.76 -14.41
CA ILE A 928 25.58 -2.13 -13.56
C ILE A 928 25.36 -3.48 -12.87
N LEU A 929 24.12 -3.79 -12.48
CA LEU A 929 23.79 -5.07 -11.85
C LEU A 929 23.80 -6.23 -12.86
N ALA A 930 23.31 -5.98 -14.09
CA ALA A 930 23.38 -6.96 -15.18
C ALA A 930 24.83 -7.35 -15.54
N GLU A 931 25.77 -6.40 -15.54
CA GLU A 931 27.20 -6.68 -15.72
C GLU A 931 27.82 -7.50 -14.58
N SER A 932 27.24 -7.44 -13.37
CA SER A 932 27.72 -8.20 -12.21
C SER A 932 27.15 -9.62 -12.11
N GLU A 933 25.92 -9.85 -12.58
CA GLU A 933 25.25 -11.15 -12.56
C GLU A 933 25.60 -12.04 -13.77
N GLU A 934 25.94 -11.47 -14.93
CA GLU A 934 26.32 -12.24 -16.13
C GLU A 934 27.65 -13.02 -15.98
N GLU A 935 28.39 -12.87 -14.87
CA GLU A 935 29.70 -13.50 -14.66
C GLU A 935 29.86 -14.41 -13.42
N GLU A 936 28.78 -14.79 -12.70
CA GLU A 936 28.83 -15.90 -11.71
C GLU A 936 28.69 -17.30 -12.33
#